data_AF-A0A931T807-F1
#
_entry.id   AF-A0A931T807-F1
#
_cell.length_a   1.000
_cell.length_b   1.000
_cell.length_c   1.000
_cell.angle_alpha   90.00
_cell.angle_beta   90.00
_cell.angle_gamma   90.00
#
_symmetry.space_group_name_H-M   'P 1'
#
loop_
_entity.id
_entity.type
_entity.pdbx_description
1 polymer ?
#
loop_
_entity_poly.entity_id
_entity_poly.type
_entity_poly.pdbx_seq_one_letter_code
_entity_poly.pdbx_strand_id
1 'polypeptide(L)'
;MTRRPKENIRLLLTGGGTGGHVYPILSIHSILADEIGVSEALYVGSKGRAEEQIVPRYGLPLRFVQTAPVAGSAPWKLIPAAWRNFVGTIQAAVMLLKFRPNLVVASGGYVSAPVCFATFLLKPFLRAPLVINEQNVMPGLMNKVASLFADVMMVSFPESPYFLWNNRCVFTGYPVRDDILRERERRAMRMKLGLDPDRTMILVHGGSLGSRSINRSVTALVPLLASLGHDLQIIHSTGLARGDYDAWSDTLAHLKKACPEGTELEESERVLQARIGRGRVIYRLQSYVHEMADCLAAADVVICRGGAGAITELCAAGRAAVVIPKRGLPGDHQELNALHLGEGHGCEVVFERRGENGVDYVVAEELASIVRSLVTSPERRAELETNARAHFHSHFRDKIAATTRDVLARRNPEFTSSIVEPAGSRILRQVDVLVQFLRRQPAGSTYRRLYGIKMEESLASSDWTKINTGIKLAGALGRFDRLDDLRRWLREGNGFMRRNSLRAIDHLGAPVPDLGALLGAALDDSYFEARAAALEIAGRHHEVLRGDAAFIARLRATSTPRFQHFDVRYQQLRVLPLFVPLEEYFAFADRYRFAENTRLRQAILDGLRRALDAGIIGANERETTRRFIDEMPVTTSDFTPQFTIRESFIQLYKQLSNDDHREGPK
;
A
#
# COMPACT_ATOMS: atom_id res chain seq x y z
N MET A 1 -45.28 -10.49 -4.49
CA MET A 1 -44.35 -9.33 -4.50
C MET A 1 -45.15 -8.05 -4.72
N THR A 2 -45.48 -7.33 -3.65
CA THR A 2 -46.11 -6.00 -3.73
C THR A 2 -45.04 -4.97 -4.11
N ARG A 3 -45.06 -4.48 -5.36
CA ARG A 3 -44.23 -3.33 -5.79
C ARG A 3 -44.59 -2.13 -4.91
N ARG A 4 -43.67 -1.70 -4.05
CA ARG A 4 -43.81 -0.45 -3.28
C ARG A 4 -43.90 0.74 -4.25
N PRO A 5 -44.70 1.78 -3.95
CA PRO A 5 -44.81 2.94 -4.82
C PRO A 5 -43.43 3.62 -5.00
N LYS A 6 -43.05 3.91 -6.25
CA LYS A 6 -41.81 4.62 -6.57
C LYS A 6 -41.93 6.07 -6.07
N GLU A 7 -41.00 6.48 -5.22
CA GLU A 7 -40.88 7.89 -4.81
C GLU A 7 -40.19 8.64 -5.93
N ASN A 8 -40.90 9.51 -6.65
CA ASN A 8 -40.32 10.28 -7.75
C ASN A 8 -39.45 11.42 -7.22
N ILE A 9 -38.12 11.21 -7.19
CA ILE A 9 -37.16 12.21 -6.70
C ILE A 9 -36.47 12.99 -7.82
N ARG A 10 -36.17 14.25 -7.55
CA ARG A 10 -35.25 15.09 -8.34
C ARG A 10 -33.83 14.94 -7.81
N LEU A 11 -32.93 14.43 -8.64
CA LEU A 11 -31.59 14.03 -8.25
C LEU A 11 -30.53 14.95 -8.86
N LEU A 12 -29.71 15.58 -8.03
CA LEU A 12 -28.53 16.31 -8.50
C LEU A 12 -27.27 15.46 -8.30
N LEU A 13 -26.49 15.34 -9.37
CA LEU A 13 -25.29 14.53 -9.45
C LEU A 13 -24.07 15.43 -9.67
N THR A 14 -22.96 15.15 -9.00
CA THR A 14 -21.71 15.86 -9.23
C THR A 14 -20.49 15.00 -8.94
N GLY A 15 -19.36 15.38 -9.53
CA GLY A 15 -18.14 14.60 -9.53
C GLY A 15 -17.48 14.70 -10.89
N GLY A 16 -16.16 14.59 -10.96
CA GLY A 16 -15.51 14.78 -12.24
C GLY A 16 -14.00 14.94 -12.18
N GLY A 17 -13.44 15.31 -13.33
CA GLY A 17 -12.01 15.38 -13.58
C GLY A 17 -11.45 14.10 -14.20
N THR A 18 -11.90 12.93 -13.75
CA THR A 18 -11.53 11.62 -14.33
C THR A 18 -12.74 10.68 -14.39
N GLY A 19 -12.67 9.66 -15.24
CA GLY A 19 -13.72 8.62 -15.31
C GLY A 19 -13.94 7.89 -13.99
N GLY A 20 -12.91 7.80 -13.13
CA GLY A 20 -13.00 7.15 -11.82
C GLY A 20 -13.96 7.83 -10.84
N HIS A 21 -14.28 9.11 -11.03
CA HIS A 21 -15.31 9.82 -10.27
C HIS A 21 -16.66 9.89 -11.01
N VAL A 22 -16.65 9.89 -12.35
CA VAL A 22 -17.87 10.02 -13.15
C VAL A 22 -18.66 8.71 -13.16
N TYR A 23 -18.02 7.57 -13.46
CA TYR A 23 -18.73 6.29 -13.58
C TYR A 23 -19.45 5.84 -12.30
N PRO A 24 -18.87 5.96 -11.08
CA PRO A 24 -19.58 5.66 -9.85
C PRO A 24 -20.91 6.40 -9.69
N ILE A 25 -20.96 7.67 -10.09
CA ILE A 25 -22.15 8.50 -9.97
C ILE A 25 -23.21 8.12 -10.98
N LEU A 26 -22.81 7.74 -12.18
CA LEU A 26 -23.71 7.20 -13.19
C LEU A 26 -24.28 5.85 -12.77
N SER A 27 -23.47 4.98 -12.15
CA SER A 27 -23.93 3.73 -11.56
C SER A 27 -24.92 3.97 -10.42
N ILE A 28 -24.63 4.90 -9.51
CA ILE A 28 -25.58 5.28 -8.44
C ILE A 28 -26.88 5.82 -9.04
N HIS A 29 -26.81 6.68 -10.06
CA HIS A 29 -28.01 7.16 -10.75
C HIS A 29 -28.85 6.00 -11.31
N SER A 30 -28.24 5.02 -11.99
CA SER A 30 -28.93 3.83 -12.51
C SER A 30 -29.64 3.06 -11.39
N ILE A 31 -28.93 2.79 -10.29
CA ILE A 31 -29.48 2.09 -9.12
C ILE A 31 -30.68 2.84 -8.55
N LEU A 32 -30.57 4.16 -8.35
CA LEU A 32 -31.66 4.95 -7.77
C LEU A 32 -32.86 5.07 -8.72
N ALA A 33 -32.64 5.16 -10.03
CA ALA A 33 -33.69 5.17 -11.03
C ALA A 33 -34.51 3.86 -11.03
N ASP A 34 -33.83 2.73 -10.86
CA ASP A 34 -34.44 1.40 -10.78
C ASP A 34 -35.17 1.18 -9.45
N GLU A 35 -34.49 1.44 -8.32
CA GLU A 35 -34.88 0.99 -6.97
C GLU A 35 -35.76 1.97 -6.17
N ILE A 36 -35.70 3.27 -6.51
CA ILE A 36 -36.44 4.33 -5.79
C ILE A 36 -37.38 5.06 -6.76
N GLY A 37 -36.88 5.40 -7.95
CA GLY A 37 -37.57 6.19 -8.96
C GLY A 37 -37.00 7.60 -9.06
N VAL A 38 -36.32 7.90 -10.16
CA VAL A 38 -35.79 9.26 -10.41
C VAL A 38 -36.66 9.91 -11.49
N SER A 39 -37.35 11.01 -11.13
CA SER A 39 -38.21 11.73 -12.08
C SER A 39 -37.44 12.71 -12.94
N GLU A 40 -36.40 13.33 -12.38
CA GLU A 40 -35.55 14.29 -13.08
C GLU A 40 -34.14 14.22 -12.49
N ALA A 41 -33.13 14.17 -13.34
CA ALA A 41 -31.73 14.17 -12.92
C ALA A 41 -30.98 15.33 -13.57
N LEU A 42 -30.08 15.97 -12.83
CA LEU A 42 -29.18 17.02 -13.33
C LEU A 42 -27.74 16.70 -12.92
N TYR A 43 -26.84 16.65 -13.90
CA TYR A 43 -25.41 16.53 -13.64
C TYR A 43 -24.73 17.89 -13.66
N VAL A 44 -23.92 18.19 -12.65
CA VAL A 44 -23.10 19.41 -12.57
C VAL A 44 -21.63 19.03 -12.52
N GLY A 45 -20.87 19.45 -13.53
CA GLY A 45 -19.44 19.14 -13.67
C GLY A 45 -18.60 20.34 -14.12
N SER A 46 -17.40 20.07 -14.64
CA SER A 46 -16.48 21.08 -15.18
C SER A 46 -16.34 20.92 -16.69
N LYS A 47 -16.21 22.05 -17.39
CA LYS A 47 -15.91 22.05 -18.82
C LYS A 47 -14.48 21.54 -19.08
N GLY A 48 -14.27 20.88 -20.22
CA GLY A 48 -12.98 20.38 -20.68
C GLY A 48 -12.48 19.14 -19.94
N ARG A 49 -13.37 18.38 -19.29
CA ARG A 49 -13.05 17.23 -18.45
C ARG A 49 -13.83 15.99 -18.87
N ALA A 50 -13.53 14.84 -18.27
CA ALA A 50 -14.08 13.55 -18.65
C ALA A 50 -15.62 13.53 -18.65
N GLU A 51 -16.26 14.22 -17.70
CA GLU A 51 -17.71 14.33 -17.59
C GLU A 51 -18.38 14.92 -18.85
N GLU A 52 -17.73 15.84 -19.57
CA GLU A 52 -18.27 16.47 -20.79
C GLU A 52 -18.47 15.46 -21.92
N GLN A 53 -17.65 14.40 -21.96
CA GLN A 53 -17.74 13.35 -22.97
C GLN A 53 -18.58 12.16 -22.49
N ILE A 54 -18.50 11.83 -21.20
CA ILE A 54 -19.14 10.63 -20.64
C ILE A 54 -20.62 10.87 -20.35
N VAL A 55 -20.97 11.95 -19.63
CA VAL A 55 -22.32 12.15 -19.07
C VAL A 55 -23.40 12.27 -20.17
N PRO A 56 -23.21 13.04 -21.27
CA PRO A 56 -24.24 13.16 -22.30
C PRO A 56 -24.60 11.84 -22.98
N ARG A 57 -23.67 10.88 -23.04
CA ARG A 57 -23.92 9.54 -23.62
C ARG A 57 -24.86 8.69 -22.79
N TYR A 58 -25.02 9.02 -21.50
CA TYR A 58 -26.01 8.42 -20.61
C TYR A 58 -27.36 9.15 -20.63
N GLY A 59 -27.54 10.11 -21.54
CA GLY A 59 -28.80 10.85 -21.69
C GLY A 59 -29.09 11.85 -20.56
N LEU A 60 -28.10 12.18 -19.74
CA LEU A 60 -28.26 13.10 -18.62
C LEU A 60 -27.98 14.55 -19.01
N PRO A 61 -28.80 15.53 -18.58
CA PRO A 61 -28.51 16.93 -18.81
C PRO A 61 -27.29 17.36 -17.98
N LEU A 62 -26.31 17.96 -18.67
CA LEU A 62 -25.07 18.42 -18.09
C LEU A 62 -25.02 19.95 -18.01
N ARG A 63 -24.65 20.46 -16.84
CA ARG A 63 -24.33 21.88 -16.60
C ARG A 63 -22.93 22.01 -16.02
N PHE A 64 -22.35 23.19 -16.19
CA PHE A 64 -20.97 23.45 -15.82
C PHE A 64 -20.85 24.53 -14.76
N VAL A 65 -19.90 24.33 -13.84
CA VAL A 65 -19.48 25.33 -12.85
C VAL A 65 -17.98 25.57 -12.96
N GLN A 66 -17.53 26.75 -12.55
CA GLN A 66 -16.11 27.03 -12.40
C GLN A 66 -15.53 26.23 -11.23
N THR A 67 -14.34 25.67 -11.42
CA THR A 67 -13.66 24.90 -10.39
C THR A 67 -12.17 24.80 -10.69
N ALA A 68 -11.36 24.70 -9.64
CA ALA A 68 -9.91 24.56 -9.74
C ALA A 68 -9.35 23.70 -8.60
N PRO A 69 -8.29 22.90 -8.85
CA PRO A 69 -7.68 22.09 -7.81
C PRO A 69 -6.97 22.99 -6.78
N VAL A 70 -7.27 22.78 -5.50
CA VAL A 70 -6.59 23.43 -4.36
C VAL A 70 -5.50 22.52 -3.80
N ALA A 71 -5.80 21.23 -3.65
CA ALA A 71 -4.84 20.23 -3.19
C ALA A 71 -3.69 20.05 -4.20
N GLY A 72 -2.44 20.17 -3.74
CA GLY A 72 -1.23 20.01 -4.57
C GLY A 72 -0.91 21.21 -5.47
N SER A 73 -1.67 22.30 -5.37
CA SER A 73 -1.38 23.54 -6.10
C SER A 73 -0.25 24.31 -5.42
N ALA A 74 0.61 24.94 -6.24
CA ALA A 74 1.65 25.84 -5.74
C ALA A 74 1.02 26.99 -4.92
N PRO A 75 1.70 27.51 -3.87
CA PRO A 75 1.12 28.52 -2.98
C PRO A 75 0.51 29.73 -3.71
N TRP A 76 1.17 30.20 -4.77
CA TRP A 76 0.71 31.34 -5.59
C TRP A 76 -0.55 31.02 -6.43
N LYS A 77 -0.84 29.74 -6.72
CA LYS A 77 -2.07 29.31 -7.42
C LYS A 77 -3.27 29.16 -6.49
N LEU A 78 -3.08 29.22 -5.17
CA LEU A 78 -4.15 28.97 -4.20
C LEU A 78 -5.23 30.05 -4.23
N ILE A 79 -4.85 31.34 -4.29
CA ILE A 79 -5.82 32.46 -4.31
C ILE A 79 -6.69 32.42 -5.58
N PRO A 80 -6.13 32.31 -6.80
CA PRO A 80 -6.95 32.16 -8.01
C PRO A 80 -7.83 30.91 -7.99
N ALA A 81 -7.33 29.80 -7.43
CA ALA A 81 -8.12 28.58 -7.30
C ALA A 81 -9.29 28.76 -6.31
N ALA A 82 -9.06 29.42 -5.17
CA ALA A 82 -10.10 29.74 -4.20
C ALA A 82 -11.18 30.65 -4.80
N TRP A 83 -10.78 31.69 -5.55
CA TRP A 83 -11.71 32.58 -6.23
C TRP A 83 -12.59 31.85 -7.26
N ARG A 84 -12.00 30.99 -8.10
CA ARG A 84 -12.78 30.18 -9.06
C ARG A 84 -13.77 29.25 -8.36
N ASN A 85 -13.36 28.61 -7.26
CA ASN A 85 -14.26 27.75 -6.50
C ASN A 85 -15.37 28.56 -5.80
N PHE A 86 -15.09 29.79 -5.35
CA PHE A 86 -16.11 30.69 -4.81
C PHE A 86 -17.15 31.07 -5.88
N VAL A 87 -16.71 31.52 -7.05
CA VAL A 87 -17.60 31.80 -8.21
C VAL A 87 -18.39 30.55 -8.59
N GLY A 88 -17.73 29.39 -8.67
CA GLY A 88 -18.38 28.11 -8.90
C GLY A 88 -19.43 27.76 -7.86
N THR A 89 -19.22 28.13 -6.60
CA THR A 89 -20.15 27.85 -5.49
C THR A 89 -21.40 28.71 -5.65
N ILE A 90 -21.26 29.98 -6.05
CA ILE A 90 -22.41 30.83 -6.38
C ILE A 90 -23.18 30.27 -7.58
N GLN A 91 -22.48 29.85 -8.64
CA GLN A 91 -23.10 29.22 -9.80
C GLN A 91 -23.88 27.96 -9.41
N ALA A 92 -23.27 27.09 -8.60
CA ALA A 92 -23.92 25.89 -8.09
C ALA A 92 -25.13 26.21 -7.19
N ALA A 93 -25.05 27.25 -6.36
CA ALA A 93 -26.16 27.70 -5.53
C ALA A 93 -27.37 28.14 -6.37
N VAL A 94 -27.14 28.92 -7.43
CA VAL A 94 -28.20 29.31 -8.37
C VAL A 94 -28.82 28.08 -9.05
N MET A 95 -28.00 27.11 -9.46
CA MET A 95 -28.49 25.85 -10.05
C MET A 95 -29.32 25.05 -9.05
N LEU A 96 -28.87 24.92 -7.81
CA LEU A 96 -29.58 24.23 -6.72
C LEU A 96 -30.92 24.89 -6.40
N LEU A 97 -31.00 26.21 -6.35
CA LEU A 97 -32.24 26.94 -6.07
C LEU A 97 -33.26 26.85 -7.21
N LYS A 98 -32.79 26.80 -8.46
CA LYS A 98 -33.65 26.60 -9.65
C LYS A 98 -34.11 25.15 -9.78
N PHE A 99 -33.19 24.21 -9.61
CA PHE A 99 -33.45 22.79 -9.77
C PHE A 99 -34.14 22.15 -8.55
N ARG A 100 -34.02 22.74 -7.34
CA ARG A 100 -34.65 22.24 -6.10
C ARG A 100 -34.59 20.71 -5.96
N PRO A 101 -33.39 20.11 -5.92
CA PRO A 101 -33.26 18.66 -5.82
C PRO A 101 -33.83 18.15 -4.49
N ASN A 102 -34.29 16.90 -4.49
CA ASN A 102 -34.62 16.16 -3.28
C ASN A 102 -33.39 15.47 -2.69
N LEU A 103 -32.35 15.22 -3.48
CA LEU A 103 -31.12 14.55 -3.10
C LEU A 103 -29.94 15.08 -3.92
N VAL A 104 -28.79 15.29 -3.27
CA VAL A 104 -27.52 15.60 -3.92
C VAL A 104 -26.55 14.45 -3.69
N VAL A 105 -26.02 13.86 -4.76
CA VAL A 105 -24.99 12.80 -4.68
C VAL A 105 -23.70 13.28 -5.33
N ALA A 106 -22.59 13.16 -4.59
CA ALA A 106 -21.25 13.54 -5.05
C ALA A 106 -20.26 12.39 -4.95
N SER A 107 -19.35 12.21 -5.92
CA SER A 107 -18.27 11.19 -5.84
C SER A 107 -16.94 11.75 -5.40
N GLY A 108 -16.87 13.07 -5.19
CA GLY A 108 -15.63 13.76 -4.88
C GLY A 108 -14.88 14.26 -6.11
N GLY A 109 -13.57 14.41 -5.94
CA GLY A 109 -12.74 15.21 -6.84
C GLY A 109 -12.98 16.70 -6.67
N TYR A 110 -12.00 17.52 -7.07
CA TYR A 110 -12.10 18.98 -6.88
C TYR A 110 -13.29 19.60 -7.65
N VAL A 111 -13.80 18.92 -8.69
CA VAL A 111 -14.97 19.34 -9.47
C VAL A 111 -16.26 19.38 -8.64
N SER A 112 -16.42 18.47 -7.69
CA SER A 112 -17.61 18.42 -6.82
C SER A 112 -17.62 19.52 -5.75
N ALA A 113 -16.46 20.14 -5.46
CA ALA A 113 -16.29 21.07 -4.36
C ALA A 113 -17.34 22.20 -4.35
N PRO A 114 -17.57 22.93 -5.47
CA PRO A 114 -18.50 24.05 -5.46
C PRO A 114 -19.94 23.64 -5.18
N VAL A 115 -20.36 22.47 -5.68
CA VAL A 115 -21.71 21.92 -5.47
C VAL A 115 -21.91 21.47 -4.03
N CYS A 116 -20.91 20.78 -3.46
CA CYS A 116 -20.94 20.36 -2.05
C CYS A 116 -21.02 21.57 -1.11
N PHE A 117 -20.19 22.60 -1.32
CA PHE A 117 -20.25 23.82 -0.52
C PHE A 117 -21.57 24.58 -0.70
N ALA A 118 -22.07 24.71 -1.93
CA ALA A 118 -23.35 25.36 -2.18
C ALA A 118 -24.50 24.62 -1.51
N THR A 119 -24.50 23.29 -1.54
CA THR A 119 -25.50 22.46 -0.85
C THR A 119 -25.46 22.68 0.66
N PHE A 120 -24.26 22.72 1.25
CA PHE A 120 -24.08 23.01 2.67
C PHE A 120 -24.60 24.41 3.05
N LEU A 121 -24.20 25.44 2.31
CA LEU A 121 -24.61 26.84 2.56
C LEU A 121 -26.12 27.03 2.40
N LEU A 122 -26.75 26.27 1.51
CA LEU A 122 -28.18 26.34 1.25
C LEU A 122 -29.01 25.41 2.14
N LYS A 123 -28.44 24.63 3.07
CA LYS A 123 -29.21 23.75 3.97
C LYS A 123 -30.43 24.43 4.64
N PRO A 124 -30.39 25.71 5.06
CA PRO A 124 -31.56 26.39 5.61
C PRO A 124 -32.72 26.57 4.63
N PHE A 125 -32.43 26.69 3.33
CA PHE A 125 -33.39 26.97 2.26
C PHE A 125 -33.74 25.72 1.43
N LEU A 126 -32.81 24.77 1.34
CA LEU A 126 -32.90 23.55 0.57
C LEU A 126 -32.62 22.38 1.52
N ARG A 127 -33.67 21.61 1.84
CA ARG A 127 -33.57 20.45 2.74
C ARG A 127 -33.08 19.17 2.04
N ALA A 128 -32.32 19.31 0.94
CA ALA A 128 -31.77 18.19 0.21
C ALA A 128 -30.56 17.62 0.99
N PRO A 129 -30.57 16.33 1.35
CA PRO A 129 -29.40 15.71 1.96
C PRO A 129 -28.27 15.59 0.93
N LEU A 130 -27.05 15.75 1.43
CA LEU A 130 -25.81 15.56 0.68
C LEU A 130 -25.24 14.18 1.01
N VAL A 131 -25.24 13.29 0.02
CA VAL A 131 -24.61 11.97 0.08
C VAL A 131 -23.32 11.99 -0.73
N ILE A 132 -22.24 11.49 -0.14
CA ILE A 132 -20.94 11.43 -0.82
C ILE A 132 -20.51 9.97 -0.94
N ASN A 133 -20.11 9.58 -2.14
CA ASN A 133 -19.49 8.28 -2.39
C ASN A 133 -17.96 8.45 -2.44
N GLU A 134 -17.22 7.72 -1.62
CA GLU A 134 -15.75 7.66 -1.64
C GLU A 134 -15.29 6.32 -2.21
N GLN A 135 -14.56 6.39 -3.33
CA GLN A 135 -14.12 5.21 -4.08
C GLN A 135 -12.81 4.62 -3.57
N ASN A 136 -12.00 5.38 -2.82
CA ASN A 136 -10.65 5.01 -2.45
C ASN A 136 -10.54 4.69 -0.96
N VAL A 137 -9.60 3.82 -0.61
CA VAL A 137 -9.23 3.55 0.78
C VAL A 137 -8.80 4.84 1.48
N MET A 138 -7.92 5.63 0.86
CA MET A 138 -7.55 6.96 1.37
C MET A 138 -8.38 8.04 0.65
N PRO A 139 -9.29 8.74 1.36
CA PRO A 139 -10.11 9.77 0.77
C PRO A 139 -9.30 10.97 0.28
N GLY A 140 -9.73 11.57 -0.83
CA GLY A 140 -9.16 12.82 -1.31
C GLY A 140 -9.45 13.99 -0.36
N LEU A 141 -8.66 15.07 -0.41
CA LEU A 141 -8.84 16.23 0.48
C LEU A 141 -10.27 16.78 0.45
N MET A 142 -10.89 16.89 -0.74
CA MET A 142 -12.26 17.36 -0.85
C MET A 142 -13.24 16.46 -0.11
N ASN A 143 -13.10 15.14 -0.18
CA ASN A 143 -13.99 14.21 0.50
C ASN A 143 -13.78 14.21 2.01
N LYS A 144 -12.53 14.40 2.48
CA LYS A 144 -12.23 14.65 3.90
C LYS A 144 -12.94 15.89 4.41
N VAL A 145 -12.81 17.01 3.71
CA VAL A 145 -13.48 18.28 4.06
C VAL A 145 -15.00 18.13 4.00
N ALA A 146 -15.51 17.56 2.91
CA ALA A 146 -16.95 17.40 2.71
C ALA A 146 -17.61 16.47 3.73
N SER A 147 -16.85 15.51 4.28
CA SER A 147 -17.35 14.66 5.36
C SER A 147 -17.84 15.48 6.56
N LEU A 148 -17.24 16.64 6.87
CA LEU A 148 -17.70 17.45 8.02
C LEU A 148 -19.16 17.89 7.92
N PHE A 149 -19.71 18.00 6.71
CA PHE A 149 -21.06 18.54 6.49
C PHE A 149 -21.98 17.66 5.64
N ALA A 150 -21.46 16.55 5.08
CA ALA A 150 -22.25 15.53 4.43
C ALA A 150 -23.23 14.88 5.42
N ASP A 151 -24.41 14.53 4.92
CA ASP A 151 -25.40 13.81 5.71
C ASP A 151 -24.99 12.34 5.84
N VAL A 152 -24.46 11.73 4.76
CA VAL A 152 -23.90 10.37 4.76
C VAL A 152 -22.71 10.25 3.81
N MET A 153 -21.70 9.49 4.23
CA MET A 153 -20.57 9.03 3.42
C MET A 153 -20.74 7.55 3.05
N MET A 154 -21.05 7.24 1.80
CA MET A 154 -20.99 5.89 1.25
C MET A 154 -19.53 5.56 0.93
N VAL A 155 -18.96 4.53 1.55
CA VAL A 155 -17.55 4.17 1.37
C VAL A 155 -17.40 2.83 0.66
N SER A 156 -16.45 2.76 -0.28
CA SER A 156 -16.14 1.52 -1.00
C SER A 156 -15.23 0.56 -0.24
N PHE A 157 -14.57 1.03 0.82
CA PHE A 157 -13.69 0.22 1.68
C PHE A 157 -14.05 0.41 3.16
N PRO A 158 -14.06 -0.64 3.98
CA PRO A 158 -14.38 -0.55 5.41
C PRO A 158 -13.34 0.25 6.20
N GLU A 159 -12.13 0.42 5.67
CA GLU A 159 -11.04 1.20 6.26
C GLU A 159 -11.14 2.71 6.01
N SER A 160 -11.84 3.14 4.96
CA SER A 160 -11.96 4.57 4.58
C SER A 160 -12.42 5.49 5.72
N PRO A 161 -13.36 5.10 6.62
CA PRO A 161 -13.78 5.93 7.76
C PRO A 161 -12.63 6.36 8.66
N TYR A 162 -11.53 5.59 8.74
CA TYR A 162 -10.34 5.94 9.53
C TYR A 162 -9.72 7.29 9.13
N PHE A 163 -9.86 7.68 7.86
CA PHE A 163 -9.22 8.87 7.30
C PHE A 163 -10.16 10.06 7.10
N LEU A 164 -11.44 9.88 7.37
CA LEU A 164 -12.45 10.93 7.28
C LEU A 164 -12.53 11.71 8.59
N TRP A 165 -13.09 12.91 8.53
CA TRP A 165 -13.22 13.79 9.70
C TRP A 165 -14.57 13.64 10.42
N ASN A 166 -15.36 12.63 10.03
CA ASN A 166 -16.60 12.23 10.69
C ASN A 166 -16.76 10.71 10.67
N ASN A 167 -17.76 10.20 11.39
CA ASN A 167 -18.12 8.78 11.44
C ASN A 167 -19.47 8.45 10.78
N ARG A 168 -20.07 9.37 10.00
CA ARG A 168 -21.36 9.13 9.31
C ARG A 168 -21.16 8.32 8.03
N CYS A 169 -20.47 7.19 8.16
CA CYS A 169 -20.06 6.36 7.06
C CYS A 169 -20.94 5.10 6.97
N VAL A 170 -21.26 4.69 5.75
CA VAL A 170 -21.91 3.41 5.47
C VAL A 170 -21.05 2.68 4.45
N PHE A 171 -20.60 1.46 4.79
CA PHE A 171 -19.92 0.62 3.84
C PHE A 171 -20.91 0.11 2.79
N THR A 172 -20.76 0.59 1.55
CA THR A 172 -21.61 0.21 0.41
C THR A 172 -20.87 -0.63 -0.62
N GLY A 173 -19.54 -0.65 -0.59
CA GLY A 173 -18.74 -1.17 -1.70
C GLY A 173 -18.66 -0.17 -2.87
N TYR A 174 -18.02 -0.58 -3.96
CA TYR A 174 -17.86 0.26 -5.16
C TYR A 174 -19.06 0.08 -6.11
N PRO A 175 -19.69 1.17 -6.58
CA PRO A 175 -20.83 1.08 -7.49
C PRO A 175 -20.40 0.74 -8.93
N VAL A 176 -20.29 -0.56 -9.21
CA VAL A 176 -19.95 -1.09 -10.53
C VAL A 176 -21.08 -0.80 -11.53
N ARG A 177 -20.71 -0.58 -12.80
CA ARG A 177 -21.64 -0.30 -13.89
C ARG A 177 -22.46 -1.53 -14.26
N ASP A 178 -23.75 -1.32 -14.54
CA ASP A 178 -24.71 -2.40 -14.82
C ASP A 178 -24.35 -3.25 -16.03
N ASP A 179 -23.72 -2.64 -17.04
CA ASP A 179 -23.31 -3.30 -18.27
C ASP A 179 -22.16 -4.30 -18.06
N ILE A 180 -21.34 -4.10 -17.01
CA ILE A 180 -20.24 -4.99 -16.59
C ILE A 180 -20.77 -6.19 -15.79
N LEU A 181 -21.83 -6.01 -15.00
CA LEU A 181 -22.43 -7.08 -14.20
C LEU A 181 -23.17 -8.11 -15.05
N ARG A 182 -23.54 -7.77 -16.28
CA ARG A 182 -24.25 -8.66 -17.19
C ARG A 182 -23.31 -9.73 -17.69
N GLU A 183 -23.71 -10.99 -17.50
CA GLU A 183 -23.02 -12.11 -18.11
C GLU A 183 -23.09 -12.02 -19.63
N ARG A 184 -21.93 -12.23 -20.27
CA ARG A 184 -21.74 -12.06 -21.71
C ARG A 184 -20.83 -13.18 -22.19
N GLU A 185 -21.23 -13.84 -23.27
CA GLU A 185 -20.41 -14.86 -23.90
C GLU A 185 -19.19 -14.22 -24.57
N ARG A 186 -17.99 -14.68 -24.21
CA ARG A 186 -16.71 -14.15 -24.71
C ARG A 186 -16.63 -14.18 -26.24
N ARG A 187 -17.01 -15.31 -26.85
CA ARG A 187 -16.98 -15.53 -28.30
C ARG A 187 -17.88 -14.53 -29.03
N ALA A 188 -19.12 -14.35 -28.55
CA ALA A 188 -20.07 -13.38 -29.10
C ALA A 188 -19.56 -11.94 -29.00
N MET A 189 -18.93 -11.56 -27.88
CA MET A 189 -18.38 -10.20 -27.73
C MET A 189 -17.18 -9.94 -28.66
N ARG A 190 -16.35 -10.96 -28.93
CA ARG A 190 -15.29 -10.84 -29.95
C ARG A 190 -15.86 -10.58 -31.34
N MET A 191 -16.87 -11.35 -31.74
CA MET A 191 -17.54 -11.15 -33.03
C MET A 191 -18.18 -9.76 -33.12
N LYS A 192 -18.84 -9.30 -32.05
CA LYS A 192 -19.42 -7.94 -31.97
C LYS A 192 -18.35 -6.84 -32.12
N LEU A 193 -17.17 -7.05 -31.55
CA LEU A 193 -16.04 -6.13 -31.64
C LEU A 193 -15.27 -6.25 -32.97
N GLY A 194 -15.70 -7.12 -33.90
CA GLY A 194 -14.96 -7.38 -35.15
C GLY A 194 -13.58 -7.97 -34.88
N LEU A 195 -13.49 -8.88 -33.92
CA LEU A 195 -12.30 -9.62 -33.53
C LEU A 195 -12.46 -11.11 -33.89
N ASP A 196 -11.35 -11.81 -33.96
CA ASP A 196 -11.34 -13.26 -34.17
C ASP A 196 -11.88 -13.96 -32.91
N PRO A 197 -12.92 -14.80 -33.02
CA PRO A 197 -13.54 -15.45 -31.89
C PRO A 197 -12.61 -16.41 -31.13
N ASP A 198 -11.63 -17.00 -31.82
CA ASP A 198 -10.85 -18.12 -31.30
C ASP A 198 -9.44 -17.69 -30.84
N ARG A 199 -9.00 -16.47 -31.18
CA ARG A 199 -7.72 -15.90 -30.72
C ARG A 199 -7.74 -15.44 -29.27
N THR A 200 -6.60 -15.56 -28.60
CA THR A 200 -6.44 -15.06 -27.24
C THR A 200 -6.45 -13.53 -27.24
N MET A 201 -7.32 -12.91 -26.44
CA MET A 201 -7.49 -11.47 -26.39
C MET A 201 -6.86 -10.85 -25.14
N ILE A 202 -6.02 -9.83 -25.34
CA ILE A 202 -5.49 -8.98 -24.28
C ILE A 202 -6.16 -7.61 -24.36
N LEU A 203 -6.78 -7.17 -23.26
CA LEU A 203 -7.27 -5.79 -23.11
C LEU A 203 -6.27 -4.99 -22.30
N VAL A 204 -5.84 -3.83 -22.81
CA VAL A 204 -4.92 -2.92 -22.12
C VAL A 204 -5.59 -1.57 -21.89
N HIS A 205 -5.62 -1.09 -20.65
CA HIS A 205 -6.08 0.27 -20.35
C HIS A 205 -5.42 0.91 -19.12
N GLY A 206 -4.95 2.15 -19.27
CA GLY A 206 -4.38 2.94 -18.17
C GLY A 206 -5.38 3.75 -17.34
N GLY A 207 -6.69 3.60 -17.60
CA GLY A 207 -7.75 4.48 -17.09
C GLY A 207 -8.05 5.65 -18.02
N SER A 208 -8.93 6.57 -17.63
CA SER A 208 -9.49 7.56 -18.57
C SER A 208 -8.47 8.55 -19.15
N LEU A 209 -7.46 8.92 -18.36
CA LEU A 209 -6.36 9.77 -18.82
C LEU A 209 -5.22 8.97 -19.43
N GLY A 210 -5.25 7.64 -19.31
CA GLY A 210 -4.15 6.78 -19.74
C GLY A 210 -3.03 6.68 -18.72
N SER A 211 -2.03 5.85 -19.05
CA SER A 211 -0.85 5.66 -18.22
C SER A 211 0.38 5.54 -19.11
N ARG A 212 1.25 6.56 -19.07
CA ARG A 212 2.46 6.61 -19.91
C ARG A 212 3.34 5.36 -19.76
N SER A 213 3.56 4.93 -18.53
CA SER A 213 4.34 3.73 -18.19
C SER A 213 3.72 2.45 -18.77
N ILE A 214 2.41 2.25 -18.60
CA ILE A 214 1.69 1.11 -19.20
C ILE A 214 1.79 1.18 -20.72
N ASN A 215 1.43 2.32 -21.31
CA ASN A 215 1.38 2.48 -22.75
C ASN A 215 2.74 2.13 -23.39
N ARG A 216 3.83 2.71 -22.87
CA ARG A 216 5.19 2.45 -23.38
C ARG A 216 5.63 1.01 -23.14
N SER A 217 5.36 0.45 -21.96
CA SER A 217 5.72 -0.95 -21.65
C SER A 217 5.00 -1.94 -22.56
N VAL A 218 3.73 -1.69 -22.87
CA VAL A 218 2.94 -2.53 -23.78
C VAL A 218 3.46 -2.40 -25.20
N THR A 219 3.82 -1.21 -25.68
CA THR A 219 4.43 -1.09 -27.02
C THR A 219 5.77 -1.84 -27.12
N ALA A 220 6.56 -1.88 -26.05
CA ALA A 220 7.79 -2.67 -26.00
C ALA A 220 7.54 -4.18 -25.87
N LEU A 221 6.40 -4.57 -25.28
CA LEU A 221 5.97 -5.96 -25.11
C LEU A 221 5.52 -6.60 -26.44
N VAL A 222 4.90 -5.84 -27.35
CA VAL A 222 4.28 -6.42 -28.57
C VAL A 222 5.25 -7.26 -29.41
N PRO A 223 6.49 -6.83 -29.71
CA PRO A 223 7.44 -7.65 -30.47
C PRO A 223 7.83 -8.94 -29.74
N LEU A 224 7.95 -8.87 -28.41
CA LEU A 224 8.23 -10.04 -27.56
C LEU A 224 7.06 -11.03 -27.55
N LEU A 225 5.82 -10.56 -27.60
CA LEU A 225 4.65 -11.43 -27.71
C LEU A 225 4.54 -12.06 -29.11
N ALA A 226 4.87 -11.32 -30.16
CA ALA A 226 4.84 -11.84 -31.53
C ALA A 226 5.81 -13.02 -31.74
N SER A 227 6.94 -13.05 -31.02
CA SER A 227 7.89 -14.16 -31.09
C SER A 227 7.40 -15.45 -30.41
N LEU A 228 6.36 -15.38 -29.58
CA LEU A 228 5.81 -16.54 -28.84
C LEU A 228 5.02 -17.52 -29.71
N GLY A 229 4.68 -17.17 -30.94
CA GLY A 229 4.03 -18.09 -31.88
C GLY A 229 2.56 -18.41 -31.62
N HIS A 230 1.91 -17.70 -30.70
CA HIS A 230 0.47 -17.76 -30.48
C HIS A 230 -0.27 -16.69 -31.28
N ASP A 231 -1.50 -17.01 -31.70
CA ASP A 231 -2.39 -16.03 -32.33
C ASP A 231 -3.08 -15.17 -31.28
N LEU A 232 -2.61 -13.92 -31.18
CA LEU A 232 -3.06 -12.94 -30.21
C LEU A 232 -3.82 -11.81 -30.88
N GLN A 233 -4.73 -11.22 -30.12
CA GLN A 233 -5.35 -9.95 -30.46
C GLN A 233 -5.33 -9.02 -29.26
N ILE A 234 -4.95 -7.76 -29.47
CA ILE A 234 -4.75 -6.79 -28.40
C ILE A 234 -5.62 -5.56 -28.68
N ILE A 235 -6.48 -5.19 -27.74
CA ILE A 235 -7.11 -3.86 -27.72
C ILE A 235 -6.38 -3.01 -26.69
N HIS A 236 -5.80 -1.89 -27.12
CA HIS A 236 -5.05 -0.98 -26.26
C HIS A 236 -5.66 0.43 -26.23
N SER A 237 -6.23 0.79 -25.08
CA SER A 237 -6.72 2.14 -24.79
C SER A 237 -5.62 3.03 -24.22
N THR A 238 -5.15 4.00 -25.00
CA THR A 238 -4.04 4.88 -24.59
C THR A 238 -4.44 5.92 -23.55
N GLY A 239 -5.69 6.39 -23.57
CA GLY A 239 -6.24 7.42 -22.70
C GLY A 239 -6.37 8.81 -23.35
N LEU A 240 -7.11 9.69 -22.67
CA LEU A 240 -7.50 11.02 -23.17
C LEU A 240 -6.54 12.16 -22.74
N ALA A 241 -5.40 11.86 -22.10
CA ALA A 241 -4.46 12.91 -21.69
C ALA A 241 -3.93 13.70 -22.91
N ARG A 242 -3.95 15.04 -22.76
CA ARG A 242 -3.43 16.04 -23.71
C ARG A 242 -2.64 17.10 -22.95
N GLY A 243 -1.77 17.84 -23.64
CA GLY A 243 -0.92 18.91 -23.09
C GLY A 243 0.56 18.54 -23.16
N ASP A 244 1.29 18.69 -22.05
CA ASP A 244 2.72 18.27 -21.91
C ASP A 244 2.93 16.78 -22.21
N TYR A 245 1.84 16.01 -22.22
CA TYR A 245 1.78 14.62 -22.61
C TYR A 245 0.51 14.34 -23.39
N ASP A 246 0.65 14.00 -24.68
CA ASP A 246 -0.44 13.41 -25.45
C ASP A 246 -0.27 11.88 -25.49
N ALA A 247 -1.22 11.17 -24.87
CA ALA A 247 -1.12 9.72 -24.71
C ALA A 247 -1.18 8.97 -26.04
N TRP A 248 -1.93 9.48 -27.03
CA TRP A 248 -2.05 8.85 -28.35
C TRP A 248 -0.75 8.97 -29.13
N SER A 249 -0.26 10.20 -29.31
CA SER A 249 0.93 10.48 -30.11
C SER A 249 2.18 9.82 -29.53
N ASP A 250 2.36 9.84 -28.20
CA ASP A 250 3.48 9.16 -27.54
C ASP A 250 3.45 7.64 -27.76
N THR A 251 2.27 7.03 -27.58
CA THR A 251 2.12 5.57 -27.73
C THR A 251 2.29 5.15 -29.18
N LEU A 252 1.73 5.90 -30.12
CA LEU A 252 1.85 5.63 -31.55
C LEU A 252 3.31 5.70 -32.02
N ALA A 253 4.07 6.70 -31.54
CA ALA A 253 5.49 6.83 -31.86
C ALA A 253 6.32 5.64 -31.33
N HIS A 254 6.07 5.20 -30.09
CA HIS A 254 6.76 4.04 -29.52
C HIS A 254 6.37 2.74 -30.21
N LEU A 255 5.09 2.56 -30.57
CA LEU A 255 4.63 1.41 -31.33
C LEU A 255 5.31 1.34 -32.70
N LYS A 256 5.31 2.45 -33.46
CA LYS A 256 5.98 2.52 -34.77
C LYS A 256 7.47 2.18 -34.69
N LYS A 257 8.15 2.61 -33.62
CA LYS A 257 9.56 2.30 -33.37
C LYS A 257 9.78 0.83 -32.97
N ALA A 258 8.86 0.24 -32.23
CA ALA A 258 8.96 -1.15 -31.77
C ALA A 258 8.58 -2.18 -32.85
N CYS A 259 7.76 -1.78 -33.82
CA CYS A 259 7.32 -2.66 -34.90
C CYS A 259 8.45 -2.96 -35.91
N PRO A 260 8.66 -4.23 -36.30
CA PRO A 260 9.61 -4.60 -37.35
C PRO A 260 9.21 -4.05 -38.74
N GLU A 261 10.18 -4.01 -39.66
CA GLU A 261 9.92 -3.78 -41.10
C GLU A 261 8.90 -4.80 -41.65
N GLY A 262 7.94 -4.33 -42.47
CA GLY A 262 6.85 -5.14 -43.01
C GLY A 262 5.58 -5.20 -42.15
N THR A 263 5.46 -4.38 -41.11
CA THR A 263 4.21 -4.23 -40.33
C THR A 263 3.17 -3.44 -41.12
N GLU A 264 1.97 -4.01 -41.35
CA GLU A 264 0.82 -3.30 -41.92
C GLU A 264 0.20 -2.39 -40.87
N LEU A 265 -0.04 -1.11 -41.20
CA LEU A 265 -0.61 -0.10 -40.32
C LEU A 265 -1.76 0.61 -41.03
N GLU A 266 -2.97 0.52 -40.46
CA GLU A 266 -4.16 1.23 -40.95
C GLU A 266 -4.67 2.18 -39.85
N GLU A 267 -4.57 3.49 -40.08
CA GLU A 267 -5.00 4.53 -39.13
C GLU A 267 -6.27 5.24 -39.62
N SER A 268 -7.29 5.30 -38.78
CA SER A 268 -8.50 6.10 -39.00
C SER A 268 -9.02 6.66 -37.67
N GLU A 269 -9.34 7.95 -37.61
CA GLU A 269 -10.02 8.59 -36.46
C GLU A 269 -9.49 8.22 -35.05
N ARG A 270 -8.16 8.20 -34.86
CA ARG A 270 -7.50 7.77 -33.59
C ARG A 270 -7.82 6.32 -33.19
N VAL A 271 -7.96 5.47 -34.20
CA VAL A 271 -7.91 4.02 -34.14
C VAL A 271 -6.82 3.57 -35.12
N LEU A 272 -5.94 2.68 -34.68
CA LEU A 272 -4.91 2.07 -35.50
C LEU A 272 -5.07 0.56 -35.43
N GLN A 273 -5.08 -0.11 -36.57
CA GLN A 273 -4.92 -1.55 -36.66
C GLN A 273 -3.53 -1.89 -37.18
N ALA A 274 -2.86 -2.83 -36.52
CA ALA A 274 -1.56 -3.33 -36.93
C ALA A 274 -1.52 -4.86 -36.95
N ARG A 275 -0.87 -5.45 -37.96
CA ARG A 275 -0.58 -6.88 -38.02
C ARG A 275 0.92 -7.10 -37.84
N ILE A 276 1.30 -7.74 -36.74
CA ILE A 276 2.70 -7.88 -36.32
C ILE A 276 3.10 -9.37 -36.30
N GLY A 277 4.35 -9.66 -36.70
CA GLY A 277 4.89 -11.02 -36.72
C GLY A 277 4.17 -11.94 -37.73
N ARG A 278 3.97 -11.48 -38.97
CA ARG A 278 3.20 -12.17 -40.03
C ARG A 278 1.72 -12.41 -39.68
N GLY A 279 1.10 -11.45 -38.98
CA GLY A 279 -0.33 -11.51 -38.63
C GLY A 279 -0.66 -12.37 -37.41
N ARG A 280 0.35 -12.87 -36.68
CA ARG A 280 0.15 -13.57 -35.40
C ARG A 280 -0.42 -12.66 -34.33
N VAL A 281 -0.02 -11.39 -34.30
CA VAL A 281 -0.58 -10.40 -33.39
C VAL A 281 -1.41 -9.39 -34.18
N ILE A 282 -2.71 -9.33 -33.88
CA ILE A 282 -3.61 -8.28 -34.33
C ILE A 282 -3.67 -7.22 -33.24
N TYR A 283 -3.16 -6.03 -33.51
CA TYR A 283 -3.06 -4.97 -32.52
C TYR A 283 -3.96 -3.80 -32.88
N ARG A 284 -4.94 -3.49 -32.03
CA ARG A 284 -5.86 -2.36 -32.17
C ARG A 284 -5.57 -1.31 -31.11
N LEU A 285 -4.97 -0.20 -31.51
CA LEU A 285 -4.76 0.96 -30.65
C LEU A 285 -5.96 1.90 -30.76
N GLN A 286 -6.46 2.40 -29.64
CA GLN A 286 -7.52 3.42 -29.61
C GLN A 286 -7.28 4.42 -28.48
N SER A 287 -7.73 5.66 -28.66
CA SER A 287 -7.59 6.69 -27.62
C SER A 287 -8.45 6.41 -26.37
N TYR A 288 -9.63 5.80 -26.56
CA TYR A 288 -10.55 5.47 -25.47
C TYR A 288 -11.44 4.28 -25.86
N VAL A 289 -11.82 3.46 -24.88
CA VAL A 289 -12.77 2.34 -25.04
C VAL A 289 -14.10 2.72 -24.40
N HIS A 290 -15.15 2.87 -25.21
CA HIS A 290 -16.49 3.20 -24.71
C HIS A 290 -17.25 1.93 -24.30
N GLU A 291 -17.07 0.86 -25.05
CA GLU A 291 -17.70 -0.46 -24.89
C GLU A 291 -16.90 -1.32 -23.91
N MET A 292 -16.53 -0.75 -22.75
CA MET A 292 -15.62 -1.41 -21.81
C MET A 292 -16.15 -2.76 -21.32
N ALA A 293 -17.46 -2.88 -21.09
CA ALA A 293 -18.08 -4.16 -20.72
C ALA A 293 -17.90 -5.24 -21.79
N ASP A 294 -18.03 -4.88 -23.08
CA ASP A 294 -17.83 -5.81 -24.19
C ASP A 294 -16.36 -6.23 -24.26
N CYS A 295 -15.43 -5.28 -24.14
CA CYS A 295 -13.99 -5.56 -24.16
C CYS A 295 -13.55 -6.42 -22.98
N LEU A 296 -14.02 -6.12 -21.76
CA LEU A 296 -13.75 -6.94 -20.56
C LEU A 296 -14.33 -8.34 -20.73
N ALA A 297 -15.54 -8.46 -21.27
CA ALA A 297 -16.16 -9.75 -21.52
C ALA A 297 -15.43 -10.56 -22.62
N ALA A 298 -14.85 -9.90 -23.61
CA ALA A 298 -14.11 -10.54 -24.71
C ALA A 298 -12.67 -10.95 -24.35
N ALA A 299 -12.07 -10.31 -23.34
CA ALA A 299 -10.69 -10.52 -22.93
C ALA A 299 -10.45 -11.87 -22.22
N ASP A 300 -9.27 -12.44 -22.44
CA ASP A 300 -8.72 -13.51 -21.60
C ASP A 300 -7.77 -12.96 -20.54
N VAL A 301 -7.05 -11.87 -20.88
CA VAL A 301 -6.10 -11.19 -19.98
C VAL A 301 -6.34 -9.69 -20.04
N VAL A 302 -6.37 -9.04 -18.88
CA VAL A 302 -6.48 -7.58 -18.75
C VAL A 302 -5.18 -7.01 -18.19
N ILE A 303 -4.60 -6.00 -18.84
CA ILE A 303 -3.49 -5.21 -18.29
C ILE A 303 -4.03 -3.84 -17.93
N CYS A 304 -4.10 -3.53 -16.64
CA CYS A 304 -4.75 -2.30 -16.20
C CYS A 304 -4.03 -1.59 -15.06
N ARG A 305 -4.39 -0.33 -14.84
CA ARG A 305 -3.93 0.43 -13.68
C ARG A 305 -4.63 -0.04 -12.40
N GLY A 306 -3.98 0.07 -11.24
CA GLY A 306 -4.53 -0.29 -9.92
C GLY A 306 -5.57 0.68 -9.31
N GLY A 307 -6.40 1.32 -10.13
CA GLY A 307 -7.48 2.19 -9.65
C GLY A 307 -8.64 1.39 -9.04
N ALA A 308 -9.28 1.89 -7.99
CA ALA A 308 -10.36 1.17 -7.29
C ALA A 308 -11.49 0.72 -8.23
N GLY A 309 -11.92 1.58 -9.15
CA GLY A 309 -12.93 1.21 -10.16
C GLY A 309 -12.47 0.13 -11.12
N ALA A 310 -11.24 0.24 -11.66
CA ALA A 310 -10.70 -0.76 -12.57
C ALA A 310 -10.57 -2.14 -11.89
N ILE A 311 -10.08 -2.16 -10.65
CA ILE A 311 -9.93 -3.39 -9.86
C ILE A 311 -11.31 -3.99 -9.54
N THR A 312 -12.28 -3.19 -9.11
CA THR A 312 -13.60 -3.73 -8.77
C THR A 312 -14.35 -4.24 -10.01
N GLU A 313 -14.26 -3.51 -11.13
CA GLU A 313 -14.83 -3.93 -12.41
C GLU A 313 -14.17 -5.21 -12.94
N LEU A 314 -12.85 -5.36 -12.74
CA LEU A 314 -12.14 -6.60 -13.04
C LEU A 314 -12.66 -7.76 -12.21
N CYS A 315 -12.80 -7.59 -10.90
CA CYS A 315 -13.35 -8.60 -10.00
C CYS A 315 -14.79 -8.98 -10.39
N ALA A 316 -15.63 -7.99 -10.72
CA ALA A 316 -16.99 -8.21 -11.18
C ALA A 316 -17.05 -8.98 -12.50
N ALA A 317 -16.19 -8.64 -13.46
CA ALA A 317 -16.09 -9.35 -14.74
C ALA A 317 -15.44 -10.74 -14.59
N GLY A 318 -14.70 -10.97 -13.51
CA GLY A 318 -13.95 -12.19 -13.25
C GLY A 318 -12.96 -12.50 -14.37
N ARG A 319 -12.00 -11.58 -14.58
CA ARG A 319 -10.96 -11.70 -15.61
C ARG A 319 -9.58 -11.82 -15.00
N ALA A 320 -8.74 -12.68 -15.58
CA ALA A 320 -7.32 -12.73 -15.23
C ALA A 320 -6.66 -11.40 -15.61
N ALA A 321 -5.85 -10.85 -14.71
CA ALA A 321 -5.24 -9.55 -14.96
C ALA A 321 -3.81 -9.42 -14.47
N VAL A 322 -3.11 -8.49 -15.12
CA VAL A 322 -1.88 -7.88 -14.65
C VAL A 322 -2.21 -6.45 -14.23
N VAL A 323 -2.22 -6.20 -12.93
CA VAL A 323 -2.45 -4.89 -12.35
C VAL A 323 -1.12 -4.18 -12.17
N ILE A 324 -1.02 -3.00 -12.74
CA ILE A 324 0.15 -2.13 -12.61
C ILE A 324 -0.30 -0.94 -11.74
N PRO A 325 0.03 -0.82 -10.45
CA PRO A 325 -0.44 0.28 -9.59
C PRO A 325 0.46 1.50 -9.70
N LYS A 326 -0.11 2.72 -9.76
CA LYS A 326 0.70 3.93 -9.92
C LYS A 326 1.49 4.22 -8.65
N ARG A 327 2.81 4.43 -8.78
CA ARG A 327 3.70 4.71 -7.64
C ARG A 327 3.44 6.09 -7.04
N GLY A 328 3.64 6.19 -5.73
CA GLY A 328 3.79 7.47 -5.02
C GLY A 328 2.54 8.35 -4.97
N LEU A 329 1.37 7.75 -5.18
CA LEU A 329 0.11 8.44 -4.94
C LEU A 329 -0.12 8.64 -3.43
N PRO A 330 -0.88 9.67 -3.01
CA PRO A 330 -1.17 9.89 -1.60
C PRO A 330 -1.72 8.62 -0.94
N GLY A 331 -1.06 8.18 0.14
CA GLY A 331 -1.41 6.97 0.88
C GLY A 331 -1.16 5.65 0.16
N ASP A 332 -0.41 5.65 -0.96
CA ASP A 332 -0.10 4.48 -1.78
C ASP A 332 -1.34 3.65 -2.17
N HIS A 333 -2.50 4.30 -2.27
CA HIS A 333 -3.80 3.61 -2.35
C HIS A 333 -3.89 2.65 -3.54
N GLN A 334 -3.29 2.95 -4.70
CA GLN A 334 -3.27 2.00 -5.82
C GLN A 334 -2.37 0.80 -5.56
N GLU A 335 -1.21 1.00 -4.94
CA GLU A 335 -0.30 -0.09 -4.58
C GLU A 335 -0.95 -1.00 -3.54
N LEU A 336 -1.65 -0.42 -2.56
CA LEU A 336 -2.40 -1.17 -1.55
C LEU A 336 -3.56 -1.96 -2.16
N ASN A 337 -4.32 -1.37 -3.08
CA ASN A 337 -5.38 -2.10 -3.78
C ASN A 337 -4.83 -3.30 -4.57
N ALA A 338 -3.72 -3.09 -5.29
CA ALA A 338 -3.06 -4.14 -6.05
C ALA A 338 -2.47 -5.22 -5.14
N LEU A 339 -1.88 -4.84 -4.00
CA LEU A 339 -1.39 -5.78 -2.99
C LEU A 339 -2.51 -6.67 -2.46
N HIS A 340 -3.64 -6.08 -2.06
CA HIS A 340 -4.75 -6.83 -1.50
C HIS A 340 -5.26 -7.91 -2.48
N LEU A 341 -5.47 -7.54 -3.74
CA LEU A 341 -5.93 -8.49 -4.75
C LEU A 341 -4.83 -9.49 -5.17
N GLY A 342 -3.58 -9.04 -5.27
CA GLY A 342 -2.45 -9.88 -5.68
C GLY A 342 -2.05 -10.94 -4.65
N GLU A 343 -2.14 -10.62 -3.35
CA GLU A 343 -1.93 -11.60 -2.27
C GLU A 343 -3.05 -12.63 -2.19
N GLY A 344 -4.29 -12.23 -2.49
CA GLY A 344 -5.42 -13.16 -2.66
C GLY A 344 -5.36 -13.97 -3.96
N HIS A 345 -4.27 -13.86 -4.75
CA HIS A 345 -4.13 -14.48 -6.06
C HIS A 345 -5.30 -14.17 -7.00
N GLY A 346 -5.91 -12.99 -6.90
CA GLY A 346 -6.95 -12.51 -7.81
C GLY A 346 -6.37 -11.75 -9.02
N CYS A 347 -5.11 -11.35 -8.97
CA CYS A 347 -4.38 -10.80 -10.10
C CYS A 347 -2.87 -11.02 -9.97
N GLU A 348 -2.16 -10.87 -11.08
CA GLU A 348 -0.72 -10.62 -11.06
C GLU A 348 -0.46 -9.13 -10.90
N VAL A 349 0.63 -8.77 -10.23
CA VAL A 349 0.99 -7.36 -9.98
C VAL A 349 2.38 -7.07 -10.51
N VAL A 350 2.50 -5.98 -11.27
CA VAL A 350 3.79 -5.44 -11.72
C VAL A 350 3.92 -4.01 -11.25
N PHE A 351 4.93 -3.76 -10.42
CA PHE A 351 5.14 -2.44 -9.84
C PHE A 351 5.98 -1.55 -10.75
N GLU A 352 5.72 -0.26 -10.74
CA GLU A 352 6.55 0.72 -11.44
C GLU A 352 7.93 0.85 -10.79
N ARG A 353 8.90 1.29 -11.58
CA ARG A 353 10.22 1.74 -11.14
C ARG A 353 10.37 3.22 -11.41
N ARG A 354 11.14 3.89 -10.57
CA ARG A 354 11.49 5.30 -10.76
C ARG A 354 12.45 5.42 -11.94
N GLY A 355 12.06 6.17 -12.96
CA GLY A 355 12.95 6.53 -14.06
C GLY A 355 13.80 7.76 -13.75
N GLU A 356 14.95 7.86 -14.40
CA GLU A 356 15.95 8.92 -14.22
C GLU A 356 15.39 10.32 -14.55
N ASN A 357 14.52 10.41 -15.56
CA ASN A 357 13.92 11.67 -16.03
C ASN A 357 12.60 12.04 -15.32
N GLY A 358 12.34 11.46 -14.13
CA GLY A 358 11.07 11.63 -13.42
C GLY A 358 9.88 10.98 -14.12
N VAL A 359 10.14 10.15 -15.15
CA VAL A 359 9.12 9.35 -15.84
C VAL A 359 9.22 7.92 -15.38
N ASP A 360 8.19 7.47 -14.68
CA ASP A 360 8.12 6.10 -14.19
C ASP A 360 7.95 5.10 -15.33
N TYR A 361 8.49 3.91 -15.13
CA TYR A 361 8.48 2.85 -16.13
C TYR A 361 8.14 1.50 -15.51
N VAL A 362 7.81 0.55 -16.38
CA VAL A 362 7.60 -0.86 -16.05
C VAL A 362 8.68 -1.64 -16.79
N VAL A 363 9.32 -2.59 -16.11
CA VAL A 363 10.34 -3.45 -16.72
C VAL A 363 9.65 -4.36 -17.74
N ALA A 364 10.04 -4.26 -19.01
CA ALA A 364 9.34 -4.92 -20.10
C ALA A 364 9.44 -6.45 -20.00
N GLU A 365 10.59 -6.96 -19.58
CA GLU A 365 10.88 -8.38 -19.41
C GLU A 365 10.05 -8.99 -18.28
N GLU A 366 9.88 -8.26 -17.17
CA GLU A 366 9.02 -8.65 -16.05
C GLU A 366 7.57 -8.78 -16.51
N LEU A 367 7.06 -7.75 -17.19
CA LEU A 367 5.72 -7.76 -17.76
C LEU A 367 5.55 -8.88 -18.81
N ALA A 368 6.53 -9.08 -19.68
CA ALA A 368 6.49 -10.11 -20.70
C ALA A 368 6.45 -11.52 -20.12
N SER A 369 7.24 -11.80 -19.08
CA SER A 369 7.24 -13.09 -18.41
C SER A 369 5.86 -13.43 -17.82
N ILE A 370 5.25 -12.46 -17.14
CA ILE A 370 3.92 -12.61 -16.52
C ILE A 370 2.84 -12.77 -17.59
N VAL A 371 2.81 -11.88 -18.59
CA VAL A 371 1.82 -11.95 -19.67
C VAL A 371 1.96 -13.25 -20.44
N ARG A 372 3.18 -13.73 -20.69
CA ARG A 372 3.43 -15.03 -21.31
C ARG A 372 2.79 -16.15 -20.49
N SER A 373 3.06 -16.22 -19.19
CA SER A 373 2.46 -17.22 -18.31
C SER A 373 0.93 -17.21 -18.38
N LEU A 374 0.32 -16.03 -18.36
CA LEU A 374 -1.13 -15.88 -18.44
C LEU A 374 -1.69 -16.21 -19.82
N VAL A 375 -0.96 -15.97 -20.91
CA VAL A 375 -1.40 -16.33 -22.27
C VAL A 375 -1.29 -17.83 -22.51
N THR A 376 -0.26 -18.49 -21.98
CA THR A 376 0.01 -19.91 -22.24
C THR A 376 -0.72 -20.88 -21.32
N SER A 377 -1.17 -20.46 -20.12
CA SER A 377 -1.85 -21.36 -19.17
C SER A 377 -3.32 -20.95 -18.93
N PRO A 378 -4.28 -21.68 -19.51
CA PRO A 378 -5.70 -21.55 -19.18
C PRO A 378 -6.00 -21.80 -17.70
N GLU A 379 -5.30 -22.74 -17.07
CA GLU A 379 -5.50 -23.12 -15.66
C GLU A 379 -5.14 -21.94 -14.74
N ARG A 380 -3.99 -21.29 -14.99
CA ARG A 380 -3.58 -20.11 -14.22
C ARG A 380 -4.58 -18.97 -14.40
N ARG A 381 -5.11 -18.76 -15.61
CA ARG A 381 -6.17 -17.77 -15.84
C ARG A 381 -7.42 -18.11 -15.02
N ALA A 382 -7.88 -19.36 -15.07
CA ALA A 382 -9.08 -19.79 -14.35
C ALA A 382 -8.95 -19.63 -12.83
N GLU A 383 -7.77 -19.90 -12.28
CA GLU A 383 -7.45 -19.64 -10.87
C GLU A 383 -7.60 -18.16 -10.53
N LEU A 384 -6.92 -17.27 -11.28
CA LEU A 384 -7.02 -15.82 -11.08
C LEU A 384 -8.45 -15.31 -11.25
N GLU A 385 -9.19 -15.79 -12.27
CA GLU A 385 -10.57 -15.41 -12.51
C GLU A 385 -11.49 -15.79 -11.34
N THR A 386 -11.31 -17.00 -10.78
CA THR A 386 -12.09 -17.49 -9.64
C THR A 386 -11.81 -16.65 -8.40
N ASN A 387 -10.54 -16.42 -8.09
CA ASN A 387 -10.14 -15.62 -6.95
C ASN A 387 -10.59 -14.16 -7.10
N ALA A 388 -10.45 -13.56 -8.28
CA ALA A 388 -10.93 -12.21 -8.56
C ALA A 388 -12.43 -12.07 -8.27
N ARG A 389 -13.27 -13.03 -8.70
CA ARG A 389 -14.71 -13.04 -8.39
C ARG A 389 -14.98 -13.14 -6.89
N ALA A 390 -14.19 -13.92 -6.16
CA ALA A 390 -14.34 -14.04 -4.70
C ALA A 390 -14.10 -12.72 -3.95
N HIS A 391 -13.30 -11.81 -4.52
CA HIS A 391 -13.07 -10.46 -3.99
C HIS A 391 -14.16 -9.45 -4.39
N PHE A 392 -15.17 -9.82 -5.19
CA PHE A 392 -16.21 -8.89 -5.62
C PHE A 392 -17.36 -8.78 -4.61
N HIS A 393 -17.61 -7.55 -4.13
CA HIS A 393 -18.75 -7.26 -3.25
C HIS A 393 -20.03 -6.99 -4.05
N SER A 394 -20.88 -8.01 -4.22
CA SER A 394 -22.08 -7.96 -5.08
C SER A 394 -23.28 -7.17 -4.52
N HIS A 395 -23.39 -6.99 -3.20
CA HIS A 395 -24.58 -6.40 -2.54
C HIS A 395 -24.62 -4.86 -2.52
N PHE A 396 -23.77 -4.20 -3.29
CA PHE A 396 -23.65 -2.74 -3.27
C PHE A 396 -24.94 -2.02 -3.70
N ARG A 397 -25.69 -2.58 -4.66
CA ARG A 397 -26.96 -1.99 -5.16
C ARG A 397 -27.97 -1.85 -4.03
N ASP A 398 -28.22 -2.94 -3.32
CA ASP A 398 -29.18 -2.99 -2.22
C ASP A 398 -28.78 -2.04 -1.10
N LYS A 399 -27.49 -2.01 -0.74
CA LYS A 399 -26.99 -1.15 0.33
C LYS A 399 -27.08 0.33 -0.04
N ILE A 400 -26.75 0.71 -1.27
CA ILE A 400 -26.89 2.09 -1.77
C ILE A 400 -28.37 2.51 -1.76
N ALA A 401 -29.26 1.66 -2.28
CA ALA A 401 -30.70 1.95 -2.32
C ALA A 401 -31.28 2.08 -0.91
N ALA A 402 -30.99 1.13 -0.01
CA ALA A 402 -31.44 1.16 1.38
C ALA A 402 -30.97 2.41 2.12
N THR A 403 -29.67 2.71 2.04
CA THR A 403 -29.07 3.91 2.65
C THR A 403 -29.72 5.17 2.11
N THR A 404 -29.96 5.26 0.80
CA THR A 404 -30.61 6.43 0.19
C THR A 404 -32.05 6.59 0.65
N ARG A 405 -32.82 5.50 0.78
CA ARG A 405 -34.19 5.56 1.32
C ARG A 405 -34.22 6.06 2.75
N ASP A 406 -33.29 5.60 3.59
CA ASP A 406 -33.19 6.08 4.97
C ASP A 406 -32.88 7.58 5.03
N VAL A 407 -31.93 8.03 4.21
CA VAL A 407 -31.57 9.45 4.10
C VAL A 407 -32.74 10.31 3.62
N LEU A 408 -33.47 9.89 2.58
CA LEU A 408 -34.65 10.59 2.08
C LEU A 408 -35.77 10.64 3.13
N ALA A 409 -35.96 9.55 3.89
CA ALA A 409 -36.90 9.47 5.00
C ALA A 409 -36.41 10.17 6.28
N ARG A 410 -35.23 10.81 6.26
CA ARG A 410 -34.58 11.45 7.41
C ARG A 410 -34.34 10.51 8.60
N ARG A 411 -34.11 9.24 8.32
CA ARG A 411 -33.66 8.24 9.27
C ARG A 411 -32.15 8.12 9.17
N ASN A 412 -31.49 7.91 10.30
CA ASN A 412 -30.06 7.62 10.28
C ASN A 412 -29.88 6.18 9.78
N PRO A 413 -29.12 5.96 8.69
CA PRO A 413 -28.75 4.62 8.29
C PRO A 413 -27.85 3.99 9.37
N GLU A 414 -27.70 2.68 9.31
CA GLU A 414 -26.76 1.96 10.16
C GLU A 414 -25.33 2.35 9.78
N PHE A 415 -24.77 3.31 10.51
CA PHE A 415 -23.40 3.77 10.32
C PHE A 415 -22.41 2.70 10.77
N THR A 416 -21.31 2.60 10.05
CA THR A 416 -20.20 1.72 10.40
C THR A 416 -19.67 2.06 11.79
N SER A 417 -19.85 1.15 12.75
CA SER A 417 -19.46 1.34 14.16
C SER A 417 -17.99 0.97 14.42
N SER A 418 -17.42 0.09 13.61
CA SER A 418 -16.01 -0.30 13.69
C SER A 418 -15.16 0.56 12.75
N ILE A 419 -14.40 1.49 13.32
CA ILE A 419 -13.30 2.12 12.58
C ILE A 419 -12.23 1.05 12.40
N VAL A 420 -12.18 0.44 11.21
CA VAL A 420 -11.13 -0.51 10.84
C VAL A 420 -9.88 0.30 10.53
N GLU A 421 -8.85 0.17 11.36
CA GLU A 421 -7.54 0.71 11.03
C GLU A 421 -6.99 -0.05 9.81
N PRO A 422 -6.67 0.62 8.69
CA PRO A 422 -6.28 -0.10 7.48
C PRO A 422 -5.08 -1.01 7.70
N ALA A 423 -5.17 -2.25 7.22
CA ALA A 423 -4.04 -3.16 7.15
C ALA A 423 -2.94 -2.50 6.32
N GLY A 424 -1.89 -1.99 6.97
CA GLY A 424 -0.90 -1.14 6.32
C GLY A 424 -0.69 0.22 7.00
N SER A 425 -1.66 0.79 7.73
CA SER A 425 -1.53 2.14 8.28
C SER A 425 -0.64 2.25 9.53
N ARG A 426 -0.51 1.17 10.32
CA ARG A 426 0.57 0.99 11.32
C ARG A 426 1.92 0.72 10.67
N ILE A 427 1.92 -0.15 9.66
CA ILE A 427 3.07 -0.54 8.84
C ILE A 427 3.71 0.70 8.17
N LEU A 428 2.90 1.64 7.69
CA LEU A 428 3.35 2.87 7.01
C LEU A 428 3.79 3.97 7.99
N ARG A 429 3.30 3.99 9.23
CA ARG A 429 3.69 4.99 10.25
C ARG A 429 4.87 4.58 11.10
N GLN A 430 5.10 3.28 11.26
CA GLN A 430 6.22 2.74 12.01
C GLN A 430 6.94 1.70 11.16
N VAL A 431 8.07 2.11 10.58
CA VAL A 431 8.94 1.23 9.78
C VAL A 431 9.26 -0.07 10.54
N ASP A 432 9.35 -0.02 11.86
CA ASP A 432 9.64 -1.20 12.68
C ASP A 432 8.48 -2.22 12.70
N VAL A 433 7.22 -1.77 12.63
CA VAL A 433 6.04 -2.66 12.48
C VAL A 433 6.03 -3.28 11.10
N LEU A 434 6.32 -2.51 10.05
CA LEU A 434 6.49 -3.02 8.68
C LEU A 434 7.59 -4.08 8.59
N VAL A 435 8.74 -3.82 9.20
CA VAL A 435 9.86 -4.77 9.25
C VAL A 435 9.41 -6.09 9.88
N GLN A 436 8.70 -6.05 11.01
CA GLN A 436 8.18 -7.25 11.65
C GLN A 436 7.14 -7.98 10.79
N PHE A 437 6.24 -7.24 10.14
CA PHE A 437 5.25 -7.80 9.22
C PHE A 437 5.92 -8.51 8.04
N LEU A 438 6.87 -7.86 7.35
CA LEU A 438 7.56 -8.42 6.19
C LEU A 438 8.35 -9.69 6.51
N ARG A 439 8.93 -9.78 7.70
CA ARG A 439 9.64 -10.99 8.16
C ARG A 439 8.74 -12.22 8.24
N ARG A 440 7.44 -12.04 8.46
CA ARG A 440 6.45 -13.13 8.52
C ARG A 440 5.88 -13.47 7.16
N GLN A 441 6.16 -12.68 6.13
CA GLN A 441 5.63 -12.91 4.80
C GLN A 441 6.48 -13.94 4.03
N PRO A 442 5.86 -14.84 3.24
CA PRO A 442 6.58 -15.75 2.35
C PRO A 442 7.49 -15.00 1.36
N ALA A 443 8.64 -15.57 0.99
CA ALA A 443 9.63 -14.91 0.12
C ALA A 443 9.05 -14.39 -1.21
N GLY A 444 8.10 -15.12 -1.79
CA GLY A 444 7.43 -14.77 -3.06
C GLY A 444 6.22 -13.84 -2.93
N SER A 445 5.89 -13.35 -1.73
CA SER A 445 4.71 -12.50 -1.55
C SER A 445 4.82 -11.18 -2.31
N THR A 446 3.67 -10.68 -2.76
CA THR A 446 3.54 -9.39 -3.43
C THR A 446 3.98 -8.24 -2.52
N TYR A 447 3.78 -8.34 -1.19
CA TYR A 447 4.33 -7.41 -0.22
C TYR A 447 5.86 -7.35 -0.27
N ARG A 448 6.55 -8.50 -0.23
CA ARG A 448 8.02 -8.52 -0.28
C ARG A 448 8.55 -7.99 -1.60
N ARG A 449 7.86 -8.26 -2.72
CA ARG A 449 8.19 -7.66 -4.03
C ARG A 449 8.10 -6.14 -4.00
N LEU A 450 6.97 -5.56 -3.56
CA LEU A 450 6.80 -4.10 -3.46
C LEU A 450 7.88 -3.46 -2.57
N TYR A 451 8.04 -3.98 -1.36
CA TYR A 451 8.97 -3.39 -0.41
C TYR A 451 10.43 -3.64 -0.76
N GLY A 452 10.73 -4.67 -1.57
CA GLY A 452 12.04 -4.81 -2.21
C GLY A 452 12.34 -3.67 -3.16
N ILE A 453 11.36 -3.23 -3.95
CA ILE A 453 11.50 -2.07 -4.85
C ILE A 453 11.65 -0.78 -4.05
N LYS A 454 10.79 -0.57 -3.04
CA LYS A 454 10.89 0.61 -2.16
C LYS A 454 12.22 0.64 -1.40
N MET A 455 12.79 -0.51 -1.06
CA MET A 455 14.13 -0.62 -0.47
C MET A 455 15.20 -0.09 -1.42
N GLU A 456 15.23 -0.55 -2.69
CA GLU A 456 16.20 -0.03 -3.68
C GLU A 456 16.06 1.48 -3.86
N GLU A 457 14.83 1.98 -4.01
CA GLU A 457 14.56 3.42 -4.15
C GLU A 457 15.00 4.22 -2.92
N SER A 458 14.84 3.64 -1.73
CA SER A 458 15.24 4.26 -0.46
C SER A 458 16.76 4.31 -0.31
N LEU A 459 17.46 3.23 -0.67
CA LEU A 459 18.92 3.14 -0.62
C LEU A 459 19.60 4.06 -1.64
N ALA A 460 18.95 4.30 -2.79
CA ALA A 460 19.43 5.23 -3.82
C ALA A 460 19.14 6.72 -3.51
N SER A 461 18.47 7.02 -2.40
CA SER A 461 18.14 8.40 -2.03
C SER A 461 19.36 9.15 -1.49
N SER A 462 19.37 10.48 -1.63
CA SER A 462 20.33 11.37 -0.94
C SER A 462 19.88 11.75 0.48
N ASP A 463 18.63 11.44 0.86
CA ASP A 463 18.07 11.75 2.17
C ASP A 463 18.35 10.61 3.15
N TRP A 464 19.14 10.90 4.20
CA TRP A 464 19.55 9.89 5.19
C TRP A 464 18.37 9.19 5.87
N THR A 465 17.22 9.85 6.02
CA THR A 465 16.03 9.23 6.64
C THR A 465 15.45 8.14 5.76
N LYS A 466 15.49 8.34 4.43
CA LYS A 466 15.08 7.35 3.43
C LYS A 466 16.11 6.23 3.34
N ILE A 467 17.40 6.55 3.28
CA ILE A 467 18.46 5.53 3.27
C ILE A 467 18.32 4.63 4.51
N ASN A 468 18.11 5.21 5.69
CA ASN A 468 17.90 4.47 6.93
C ASN A 468 16.66 3.56 6.88
N THR A 469 15.60 3.98 6.18
CA THR A 469 14.44 3.12 5.91
C THR A 469 14.82 1.96 4.98
N GLY A 470 15.60 2.22 3.93
CA GLY A 470 16.15 1.20 3.04
C GLY A 470 17.01 0.16 3.78
N ILE A 471 17.88 0.59 4.69
CA ILE A 471 18.70 -0.29 5.55
C ILE A 471 17.81 -1.25 6.36
N LYS A 472 16.78 -0.71 7.03
CA LYS A 472 15.84 -1.53 7.81
C LYS A 472 15.09 -2.54 6.93
N LEU A 473 14.67 -2.13 5.74
CA LEU A 473 13.99 -3.01 4.78
C LEU A 473 14.91 -4.11 4.25
N ALA A 474 16.19 -3.81 3.97
CA ALA A 474 17.16 -4.81 3.52
C ALA A 474 17.30 -5.97 4.53
N GLY A 475 17.40 -5.64 5.81
CA GLY A 475 17.39 -6.64 6.88
C GLY A 475 16.06 -7.38 7.01
N ALA A 476 14.91 -6.69 6.89
CA ALA A 476 13.60 -7.33 6.96
C ALA A 476 13.35 -8.32 5.81
N LEU A 477 13.87 -8.00 4.63
CA LEU A 477 13.72 -8.76 3.41
C LEU A 477 14.83 -9.81 3.22
N GLY A 478 15.80 -9.90 4.13
CA GLY A 478 16.90 -10.86 4.04
C GLY A 478 17.77 -10.66 2.79
N ARG A 479 17.98 -9.41 2.35
CA ARG A 479 18.69 -9.10 1.09
C ARG A 479 20.20 -9.20 1.26
N PHE A 480 20.73 -10.42 1.23
CA PHE A 480 22.16 -10.67 1.38
C PHE A 480 23.00 -10.01 0.27
N ASP A 481 22.42 -9.84 -0.92
CA ASP A 481 23.00 -9.11 -2.06
C ASP A 481 23.20 -7.60 -1.80
N ARG A 482 22.80 -7.10 -0.62
CA ARG A 482 23.06 -5.73 -0.14
C ARG A 482 24.00 -5.68 1.06
N LEU A 483 24.68 -6.78 1.39
CA LEU A 483 25.61 -6.82 2.52
C LEU A 483 26.70 -5.75 2.44
N ASP A 484 27.26 -5.51 1.25
CA ASP A 484 28.32 -4.50 1.06
C ASP A 484 27.80 -3.07 1.27
N ASP A 485 26.57 -2.77 0.85
CA ASP A 485 25.92 -1.48 1.14
C ASP A 485 25.71 -1.31 2.65
N LEU A 486 25.26 -2.35 3.35
CA LEU A 486 25.07 -2.31 4.80
C LEU A 486 26.41 -2.09 5.53
N ARG A 487 27.48 -2.74 5.08
CA ARG A 487 28.85 -2.53 5.57
C ARG A 487 29.34 -1.12 5.29
N ARG A 488 29.05 -0.55 4.11
CA ARG A 488 29.35 0.85 3.79
C ARG A 488 28.66 1.79 4.77
N TRP A 489 27.35 1.64 4.97
CA TRP A 489 26.58 2.50 5.86
C TRP A 489 26.92 2.32 7.34
N LEU A 490 27.43 1.16 7.74
CA LEU A 490 28.01 0.96 9.06
C LEU A 490 29.25 1.83 9.30
N ARG A 491 30.06 2.10 8.27
CA ARG A 491 31.25 2.96 8.37
C ARG A 491 30.92 4.44 8.20
N GLU A 492 30.12 4.75 7.20
CA GLU A 492 29.92 6.13 6.72
C GLU A 492 28.66 6.80 7.25
N GLY A 493 27.67 6.01 7.70
CA GLY A 493 26.38 6.54 8.16
C GLY A 493 26.46 7.31 9.48
N ASN A 494 25.38 8.01 9.83
CA ASN A 494 25.20 8.56 11.18
C ASN A 494 24.87 7.45 12.20
N GLY A 495 24.87 7.76 13.50
CA GLY A 495 24.65 6.76 14.56
C GLY A 495 23.41 5.89 14.38
N PHE A 496 22.29 6.47 13.90
CA PHE A 496 21.07 5.71 13.61
C PHE A 496 21.25 4.71 12.47
N MET A 497 21.90 5.14 11.38
CA MET A 497 22.19 4.29 10.23
C MET A 497 23.15 3.16 10.63
N ARG A 498 24.24 3.47 11.34
CA ARG A 498 25.21 2.47 11.81
C ARG A 498 24.56 1.39 12.66
N ARG A 499 23.77 1.79 13.67
CA ARG A 499 22.98 0.88 14.51
C ARG A 499 22.03 0.02 13.69
N ASN A 500 21.28 0.63 12.76
CA ASN A 500 20.30 -0.11 11.96
C ASN A 500 20.97 -1.01 10.91
N SER A 501 22.16 -0.67 10.42
CA SER A 501 22.97 -1.54 9.56
C SER A 501 23.41 -2.79 10.30
N LEU A 502 23.90 -2.67 11.53
CA LEU A 502 24.23 -3.83 12.38
C LEU A 502 23.03 -4.76 12.55
N ARG A 503 21.88 -4.18 12.91
CA ARG A 503 20.63 -4.94 13.05
C ARG A 503 20.20 -5.56 11.72
N ALA A 504 20.33 -4.85 10.61
CA ALA A 504 19.97 -5.38 9.30
C ALA A 504 20.84 -6.58 8.90
N ILE A 505 22.16 -6.48 9.12
CA ILE A 505 23.13 -7.54 8.87
C ILE A 505 22.80 -8.80 9.66
N ASP A 506 22.52 -8.64 10.95
CA ASP A 506 22.10 -9.73 11.83
C ASP A 506 20.80 -10.43 11.40
N HIS A 507 19.97 -9.75 10.59
CA HIS A 507 18.72 -10.29 10.08
C HIS A 507 18.77 -10.83 8.65
N LEU A 508 19.94 -10.89 8.02
CA LEU A 508 20.08 -11.39 6.64
C LEU A 508 19.79 -12.89 6.49
N GLY A 509 19.74 -13.66 7.58
CA GLY A 509 19.35 -15.07 7.59
C GLY A 509 20.40 -16.06 7.08
N ALA A 510 21.56 -15.56 6.64
CA ALA A 510 22.74 -16.36 6.29
C ALA A 510 23.89 -16.06 7.28
N PRO A 511 24.83 -17.00 7.48
CA PRO A 511 26.04 -16.73 8.25
C PRO A 511 26.76 -15.52 7.68
N VAL A 512 26.96 -14.50 8.51
CA VAL A 512 27.61 -13.26 8.07
C VAL A 512 29.13 -13.49 8.08
N PRO A 513 29.82 -13.36 6.93
CA PRO A 513 31.26 -13.46 6.89
C PRO A 513 31.91 -12.41 7.78
N ASP A 514 32.96 -12.82 8.52
CA ASP A 514 33.76 -11.95 9.39
C ASP A 514 32.93 -11.20 10.45
N LEU A 515 31.85 -11.82 10.96
CA LEU A 515 30.96 -11.21 11.95
C LEU A 515 31.74 -10.67 13.16
N GLY A 516 32.73 -11.40 13.67
CA GLY A 516 33.54 -10.96 14.81
C GLY A 516 34.36 -9.71 14.53
N ALA A 517 34.98 -9.60 13.35
CA ALA A 517 35.68 -8.38 12.94
C ALA A 517 34.73 -7.18 12.80
N LEU A 518 33.55 -7.40 12.22
CA LEU A 518 32.53 -6.38 12.04
C LEU A 518 31.98 -5.86 13.36
N LEU A 519 31.62 -6.76 14.29
CA LEU A 519 31.16 -6.39 15.62
C LEU A 519 32.29 -5.76 16.43
N GLY A 520 33.52 -6.28 16.30
CA GLY A 520 34.70 -5.72 16.94
C GLY A 520 34.95 -4.26 16.54
N ALA A 521 34.85 -3.93 15.26
CA ALA A 521 34.94 -2.54 14.80
C ALA A 521 33.79 -1.68 15.34
N ALA A 522 32.58 -2.23 15.44
CA ALA A 522 31.43 -1.52 15.98
C ALA A 522 31.49 -1.28 17.50
N LEU A 523 32.24 -2.09 18.25
CA LEU A 523 32.52 -1.87 19.67
C LEU A 523 33.38 -0.62 19.91
N ASP A 524 34.19 -0.23 18.92
CA ASP A 524 35.04 0.98 18.94
C ASP A 524 34.35 2.22 18.31
N ASP A 525 33.08 2.08 17.89
CA ASP A 525 32.34 3.16 17.24
C ASP A 525 32.15 4.37 18.18
N SER A 526 32.12 5.59 17.65
CA SER A 526 31.90 6.80 18.46
C SER A 526 30.47 6.89 19.02
N TYR A 527 29.47 6.35 18.33
CA TYR A 527 28.07 6.34 18.75
C TYR A 527 27.77 5.19 19.69
N PHE A 528 27.18 5.50 20.86
CA PHE A 528 26.89 4.48 21.87
C PHE A 528 25.83 3.49 21.41
N GLU A 529 24.91 3.90 20.54
CA GLU A 529 23.86 3.04 20.00
C GLU A 529 24.42 1.93 19.11
N ALA A 530 25.48 2.21 18.36
CA ALA A 530 26.19 1.21 17.55
C ALA A 530 26.91 0.21 18.46
N ARG A 531 27.65 0.70 19.47
CA ARG A 531 28.30 -0.17 20.47
C ARG A 531 27.31 -1.07 21.21
N ALA A 532 26.18 -0.50 21.66
CA ALA A 532 25.14 -1.26 22.35
C ALA A 532 24.49 -2.32 21.43
N ALA A 533 24.22 -1.98 20.16
CA ALA A 533 23.71 -2.95 19.20
C ALA A 533 24.72 -4.06 18.89
N ALA A 534 26.02 -3.74 18.80
CA ALA A 534 27.07 -4.72 18.58
C ALA A 534 27.13 -5.74 19.72
N LEU A 535 27.05 -5.28 20.98
CA LEU A 535 26.99 -6.16 22.16
C LEU A 535 25.72 -7.04 22.15
N GLU A 536 24.56 -6.45 21.86
CA GLU A 536 23.29 -7.17 21.75
C GLU A 536 23.37 -8.31 20.72
N ILE A 537 23.94 -8.03 19.54
CA ILE A 537 24.14 -9.02 18.46
C ILE A 537 25.18 -10.06 18.89
N ALA A 538 26.30 -9.65 19.47
CA ALA A 538 27.34 -10.56 19.93
C ALA A 538 26.80 -11.60 20.90
N GLY A 539 25.96 -11.19 21.86
CA GLY A 539 25.36 -12.13 22.79
C GLY A 539 24.41 -13.14 22.12
N ARG A 540 23.77 -12.79 20.99
CA ARG A 540 22.92 -13.73 20.23
C ARG A 540 23.75 -14.73 19.44
N HIS A 541 24.88 -14.29 18.90
CA HIS A 541 25.83 -15.12 18.13
C HIS A 541 27.01 -15.63 18.97
N HIS A 542 26.80 -15.80 20.28
CA HIS A 542 27.90 -16.13 21.19
C HIS A 542 28.59 -17.44 20.85
N GLU A 543 27.84 -18.46 20.42
CA GLU A 543 28.39 -19.77 20.02
C GLU A 543 29.44 -19.65 18.90
N VAL A 544 29.18 -18.78 17.91
CA VAL A 544 30.08 -18.55 16.78
C VAL A 544 31.28 -17.67 17.19
N LEU A 545 31.05 -16.70 18.06
CA LEU A 545 32.05 -15.67 18.42
C LEU A 545 32.99 -16.09 19.55
N ARG A 546 32.67 -17.15 20.31
CA ARG A 546 33.45 -17.59 21.47
C ARG A 546 34.86 -18.07 21.13
N GLY A 547 35.07 -18.51 19.89
CA GLY A 547 36.39 -18.90 19.38
C GLY A 547 37.20 -17.73 18.80
N ASP A 548 36.60 -16.55 18.63
CA ASP A 548 37.26 -15.39 18.04
C ASP A 548 38.04 -14.59 19.10
N ALA A 549 39.32 -14.95 19.27
CA ALA A 549 40.20 -14.31 20.24
C ALA A 549 40.36 -12.80 20.02
N ALA A 550 40.34 -12.34 18.76
CA ALA A 550 40.47 -10.92 18.42
C ALA A 550 39.22 -10.13 18.84
N PHE A 551 38.03 -10.69 18.57
CA PHE A 551 36.78 -10.12 19.04
C PHE A 551 36.72 -10.07 20.58
N ILE A 552 37.07 -11.15 21.27
CA ILE A 552 37.06 -11.22 22.74
C ILE A 552 38.02 -10.19 23.34
N ALA A 553 39.21 -9.99 22.77
CA ALA A 553 40.15 -8.98 23.23
C ALA A 553 39.56 -7.55 23.14
N ARG A 554 38.87 -7.21 22.05
CA ARG A 554 38.16 -5.93 21.91
C ARG A 554 37.01 -5.81 22.89
N LEU A 555 36.21 -6.87 23.04
CA LEU A 555 35.12 -6.91 24.01
C LEU A 555 35.61 -6.62 25.43
N ARG A 556 36.73 -7.22 25.85
CA ARG A 556 37.39 -6.92 27.13
C ARG A 556 37.80 -5.46 27.25
N ALA A 557 38.38 -4.88 26.20
CA ALA A 557 38.78 -3.47 26.20
C ALA A 557 37.59 -2.53 26.43
N THR A 558 36.37 -2.91 26.03
CA THR A 558 35.18 -2.12 26.33
C THR A 558 34.79 -2.11 27.80
N SER A 559 35.29 -3.01 28.65
CA SER A 559 34.85 -3.15 30.05
C SER A 559 35.55 -2.20 31.05
N THR A 560 36.57 -1.48 30.59
CA THR A 560 37.47 -0.63 31.38
C THR A 560 37.12 0.88 31.45
N PRO A 561 36.36 1.51 30.54
CA PRO A 561 36.17 2.97 30.58
C PRO A 561 35.24 3.43 31.71
N ARG A 562 35.70 4.42 32.50
CA ARG A 562 35.00 5.01 33.67
C ARG A 562 33.72 5.79 33.31
N PHE A 563 33.55 6.21 32.06
CA PHE A 563 32.42 7.04 31.60
C PHE A 563 31.71 6.45 30.37
N GLN A 564 31.04 5.31 30.55
CA GLN A 564 30.23 4.72 29.48
C GLN A 564 28.75 5.06 29.58
N HIS A 565 28.12 5.21 28.41
CA HIS A 565 26.67 5.34 28.30
C HIS A 565 25.95 4.16 28.96
N PHE A 566 24.78 4.43 29.56
CA PHE A 566 24.00 3.43 30.28
C PHE A 566 23.70 2.18 29.44
N ASP A 567 23.22 2.35 28.20
CA ASP A 567 22.84 1.22 27.33
C ASP A 567 24.01 0.29 27.01
N VAL A 568 25.23 0.83 26.88
CA VAL A 568 26.43 0.02 26.62
C VAL A 568 26.74 -0.83 27.85
N ARG A 569 26.75 -0.24 29.05
CA ARG A 569 26.95 -0.96 30.32
C ARG A 569 25.89 -2.04 30.54
N TYR A 570 24.62 -1.68 30.28
CA TYR A 570 23.50 -2.61 30.36
C TYR A 570 23.72 -3.84 29.46
N GLN A 571 24.13 -3.64 28.21
CA GLN A 571 24.40 -4.77 27.31
C GLN A 571 25.67 -5.55 27.70
N GLN A 572 26.73 -4.89 28.17
CA GLN A 572 27.94 -5.56 28.64
C GLN A 572 27.66 -6.54 29.78
N LEU A 573 26.90 -6.10 30.80
CA LEU A 573 26.54 -6.95 31.94
C LEU A 573 25.79 -8.21 31.51
N ARG A 574 24.99 -8.12 30.43
CA ARG A 574 24.23 -9.24 29.87
C ARG A 574 25.02 -10.16 28.95
N VAL A 575 26.18 -9.73 28.46
CA VAL A 575 26.89 -10.36 27.33
C VAL A 575 28.26 -10.87 27.74
N LEU A 576 29.01 -10.15 28.56
CA LEU A 576 30.34 -10.56 29.02
C LEU A 576 30.42 -11.98 29.62
N PRO A 577 29.48 -12.47 30.45
CA PRO A 577 29.62 -13.80 31.05
C PRO A 577 29.53 -14.93 30.01
N LEU A 578 29.14 -14.62 28.76
CA LEU A 578 29.19 -15.57 27.65
C LEU A 578 30.60 -15.76 27.06
N PHE A 579 31.48 -14.78 27.26
CA PHE A 579 32.76 -14.67 26.55
C PHE A 579 33.99 -14.72 27.45
N VAL A 580 33.88 -14.31 28.71
CA VAL A 580 35.02 -14.26 29.64
C VAL A 580 34.83 -15.23 30.81
N PRO A 581 35.92 -15.67 31.47
CA PRO A 581 35.82 -16.45 32.71
C PRO A 581 34.95 -15.76 33.76
N LEU A 582 34.20 -16.52 34.56
CA LEU A 582 33.27 -15.96 35.53
C LEU A 582 33.96 -15.10 36.60
N GLU A 583 35.20 -15.44 36.99
CA GLU A 583 35.99 -14.62 37.91
C GLU A 583 36.24 -13.21 37.34
N GLU A 584 36.61 -13.12 36.06
CA GLU A 584 36.80 -11.86 35.33
C GLU A 584 35.46 -11.09 35.24
N TYR A 585 34.36 -11.80 34.98
CA TYR A 585 33.03 -11.21 34.94
C TYR A 585 32.57 -10.67 36.30
N PHE A 586 32.76 -11.42 37.39
CA PHE A 586 32.35 -10.99 38.72
C PHE A 586 33.12 -9.75 39.17
N ALA A 587 34.44 -9.68 38.90
CA ALA A 587 35.23 -8.47 39.15
C ALA A 587 34.68 -7.26 38.38
N PHE A 588 34.21 -7.45 37.14
CA PHE A 588 33.56 -6.40 36.35
C PHE A 588 32.19 -5.99 36.92
N ALA A 589 31.33 -6.98 37.20
CA ALA A 589 29.94 -6.83 37.59
C ALA A 589 29.76 -6.31 39.02
N ASP A 590 30.73 -6.58 39.90
CA ASP A 590 30.72 -6.15 41.30
C ASP A 590 30.50 -4.64 41.48
N ARG A 591 31.09 -3.85 40.57
CA ARG A 591 30.95 -2.39 40.51
C ARG A 591 29.50 -1.91 40.34
N TYR A 592 28.62 -2.80 39.89
CA TYR A 592 27.20 -2.54 39.63
C TYR A 592 26.26 -3.35 40.53
N ARG A 593 26.80 -4.17 41.44
CA ARG A 593 26.05 -5.03 42.36
C ARG A 593 25.07 -4.22 43.22
N PHE A 594 25.49 -3.03 43.63
CA PHE A 594 24.71 -2.07 44.43
C PHE A 594 24.28 -0.83 43.63
N ALA A 595 24.24 -0.91 42.29
CA ALA A 595 23.86 0.23 41.47
C ALA A 595 22.43 0.68 41.80
N GLU A 596 22.22 1.98 42.05
CA GLU A 596 20.89 2.55 42.32
C GLU A 596 19.88 2.17 41.23
N ASN A 597 20.31 2.30 39.96
CA ASN A 597 19.50 1.89 38.82
C ASN A 597 19.32 0.37 38.76
N THR A 598 18.12 -0.08 39.14
CA THR A 598 17.72 -1.49 39.18
C THR A 598 17.96 -2.24 37.87
N ARG A 599 17.90 -1.56 36.71
CA ARG A 599 18.12 -2.20 35.40
C ARG A 599 19.54 -2.74 35.23
N LEU A 600 20.56 -2.13 35.85
CA LEU A 600 21.93 -2.65 35.80
C LEU A 600 22.07 -3.91 36.65
N ARG A 601 21.45 -3.93 37.83
CA ARG A 601 21.38 -5.14 38.66
C ARG A 601 20.61 -6.26 37.94
N GLN A 602 19.48 -5.93 37.31
CA GLN A 602 18.73 -6.88 36.48
C GLN A 602 19.55 -7.40 35.29
N ALA A 603 20.36 -6.55 34.65
CA ALA A 603 21.26 -6.95 33.56
C ALA A 603 22.29 -7.99 33.98
N ILE A 604 22.78 -7.94 35.24
CA ILE A 604 23.66 -8.97 35.80
C ILE A 604 22.94 -10.32 35.88
N LEU A 605 21.74 -10.32 36.47
CA LEU A 605 20.92 -11.54 36.60
C LEU A 605 20.60 -12.14 35.23
N ASP A 606 20.22 -11.30 34.27
CA ASP A 606 19.98 -11.72 32.88
C ASP A 606 21.24 -12.31 32.23
N GLY A 607 22.41 -11.72 32.45
CA GLY A 607 23.69 -12.21 31.92
C GLY A 607 24.08 -13.56 32.50
N LEU A 608 23.99 -13.71 33.82
CA LEU A 608 24.26 -14.97 34.51
C LEU A 608 23.28 -16.07 34.10
N ARG A 609 21.99 -15.75 33.96
CA ARG A 609 21.00 -16.70 33.45
C ARG A 609 21.36 -17.18 32.05
N ARG A 610 21.70 -16.27 31.14
CA ARG A 610 22.13 -16.65 29.78
C ARG A 610 23.39 -17.52 29.79
N ALA A 611 24.35 -17.24 30.67
CA ALA A 611 25.54 -18.05 30.81
C ALA A 611 25.24 -19.45 31.38
N LEU A 612 24.29 -19.56 32.31
CA LEU A 612 23.78 -20.83 32.81
C LEU A 612 23.06 -21.62 31.70
N ASP A 613 22.14 -20.98 30.97
CA ASP A 613 21.39 -21.59 29.86
C ASP A 613 22.33 -22.06 28.74
N ALA A 614 23.43 -21.34 28.49
CA ALA A 614 24.48 -21.70 27.53
C ALA A 614 25.49 -22.75 28.05
N GLY A 615 25.28 -23.31 29.25
CA GLY A 615 26.16 -24.33 29.85
C GLY A 615 27.54 -23.84 30.27
N ILE A 616 27.71 -22.52 30.39
CA ILE A 616 28.97 -21.87 30.79
C ILE A 616 29.15 -21.93 32.30
N ILE A 617 28.05 -21.76 33.03
CA ILE A 617 28.01 -21.97 34.47
C ILE A 617 27.75 -23.47 34.70
N GLY A 618 28.82 -24.23 34.90
CA GLY A 618 28.78 -25.65 35.17
C GLY A 618 28.50 -25.95 36.64
N ALA A 619 28.65 -27.22 37.03
CA ALA A 619 28.41 -27.67 38.41
C ALA A 619 29.34 -26.97 39.43
N ASN A 620 30.58 -26.68 39.03
CA ASN A 620 31.60 -26.11 39.91
C ASN A 620 31.38 -24.61 40.16
N GLU A 621 30.78 -23.91 39.20
CA GLU A 621 30.62 -22.46 39.23
C GLU A 621 29.30 -22.03 39.91
N ARG A 622 28.33 -22.94 40.03
CA ARG A 622 26.98 -22.65 40.58
C ARG A 622 27.01 -22.05 41.99
N GLU A 623 27.81 -22.62 42.88
CA GLU A 623 27.91 -22.13 44.26
C GLU A 623 28.49 -20.71 44.32
N THR A 624 29.54 -20.46 43.53
CA THR A 624 30.17 -19.13 43.44
C THR A 624 29.21 -18.11 42.85
N THR A 625 28.48 -18.47 41.79
CA THR A 625 27.43 -17.60 41.21
C THR A 625 26.32 -17.30 42.22
N ARG A 626 25.89 -18.30 43.01
CA ARG A 626 24.87 -18.13 44.05
C ARG A 626 25.30 -17.11 45.10
N ARG A 627 26.50 -17.26 45.64
CA ARG A 627 27.05 -16.33 46.64
C ARG A 627 27.13 -14.90 46.10
N PHE A 628 27.50 -14.73 44.83
CA PHE A 628 27.54 -13.41 44.22
C PHE A 628 26.15 -12.75 44.18
N ILE A 629 25.11 -13.48 43.78
CA ILE A 629 23.76 -12.92 43.67
C ILE A 629 23.08 -12.74 45.04
N ASP A 630 23.42 -13.54 46.06
CA ASP A 630 22.85 -13.41 47.42
C ASP A 630 23.16 -12.04 48.06
N GLU A 631 24.28 -11.43 47.69
CA GLU A 631 24.68 -10.10 48.15
C GLU A 631 24.02 -8.97 47.34
N MET A 632 23.24 -9.27 46.29
CA MET A 632 22.59 -8.26 45.46
C MET A 632 21.29 -7.76 46.09
N PRO A 633 21.09 -6.43 46.20
CA PRO A 633 19.79 -5.88 46.56
C PRO A 633 18.77 -6.18 45.46
N VAL A 634 17.68 -6.87 45.80
CA VAL A 634 16.55 -7.19 44.89
C VAL A 634 15.36 -6.24 45.03
N THR A 635 15.53 -5.15 45.79
CA THR A 635 14.51 -4.11 46.00
C THR A 635 14.59 -3.02 44.93
N THR A 636 13.44 -2.42 44.61
CA THR A 636 13.35 -1.25 43.72
C THR A 636 13.25 0.02 44.56
N SER A 637 13.90 1.09 44.12
CA SER A 637 13.64 2.46 44.61
C SER A 637 12.43 3.09 43.93
N ASP A 638 11.98 2.50 42.82
CA ASP A 638 10.90 3.01 41.99
C ASP A 638 9.60 2.36 42.48
N PHE A 639 8.61 3.17 42.85
CA PHE A 639 7.28 2.76 43.36
C PHE A 639 6.42 2.08 42.27
N THR A 640 6.97 1.11 41.54
CA THR A 640 6.29 0.34 40.51
C THR A 640 5.67 -0.93 41.10
N PRO A 641 4.43 -1.30 40.71
CA PRO A 641 3.73 -2.45 41.28
C PRO A 641 4.28 -3.83 40.88
N GLN A 642 5.25 -3.89 39.96
CA GLN A 642 5.89 -5.13 39.51
C GLN A 642 7.40 -5.08 39.74
N PHE A 643 7.94 -6.10 40.40
CA PHE A 643 9.35 -6.20 40.80
C PHE A 643 10.09 -7.21 39.90
N THR A 644 10.30 -6.86 38.63
CA THR A 644 10.93 -7.77 37.64
C THR A 644 12.28 -8.32 38.10
N ILE A 645 13.07 -7.53 38.83
CA ILE A 645 14.36 -7.97 39.37
C ILE A 645 14.21 -9.11 40.39
N ARG A 646 13.18 -9.07 41.24
CA ARG A 646 12.91 -10.12 42.23
C ARG A 646 12.52 -11.42 41.54
N GLU A 647 11.69 -11.33 40.50
CA GLU A 647 11.31 -12.49 39.69
C GLU A 647 12.53 -13.10 38.98
N SER A 648 13.35 -12.28 38.32
CA SER A 648 14.60 -12.73 37.68
C SER A 648 15.56 -13.39 38.69
N PHE A 649 15.69 -12.82 39.90
CA PHE A 649 16.52 -13.38 40.96
C PHE A 649 16.01 -14.76 41.39
N ILE A 650 14.72 -14.88 41.72
CA ILE A 650 14.12 -16.14 42.15
C ILE A 650 14.29 -17.23 41.08
N GLN A 651 14.05 -16.88 39.80
CA GLN A 651 14.22 -17.82 38.68
C GLN A 651 15.66 -18.32 38.57
N LEU A 652 16.63 -17.41 38.54
CA LEU A 652 18.05 -17.78 38.45
C LEU A 652 18.50 -18.60 39.67
N TYR A 653 18.09 -18.19 40.88
CA TYR A 653 18.45 -18.88 42.11
C TYR A 653 17.96 -20.33 42.13
N LYS A 654 16.72 -20.57 41.69
CA LYS A 654 16.16 -21.93 41.56
C LYS A 654 16.96 -22.77 40.57
N GLN A 655 17.26 -22.23 39.39
CA GLN A 655 18.04 -22.94 38.37
C GLN A 655 19.46 -23.29 38.85
N LEU A 656 20.12 -22.38 39.57
CA LEU A 656 21.44 -22.63 40.15
C LEU A 656 21.40 -23.75 41.21
N SER A 657 20.32 -23.81 42.00
CA SER A 657 20.17 -24.73 43.13
C SER A 657 19.76 -26.16 42.74
N ASN A 658 19.43 -26.44 41.47
CA ASN A 658 18.82 -27.72 41.04
C ASN A 658 17.53 -28.08 41.80
N ASP A 659 16.87 -27.09 42.43
CA ASP A 659 15.70 -27.29 43.27
C ASP A 659 14.44 -26.88 42.48
N ASP A 660 13.72 -27.85 41.92
CA ASP A 660 12.35 -27.63 41.41
C ASP A 660 11.32 -27.40 42.55
N HIS A 661 11.74 -27.51 43.82
CA HIS A 661 10.85 -27.45 44.98
C HIS A 661 11.45 -26.74 46.21
N ARG A 662 11.78 -25.45 46.12
CA ARG A 662 11.81 -24.57 47.31
C ARG A 662 11.22 -23.20 47.01
N GLU A 663 10.22 -22.81 47.81
CA GLU A 663 9.79 -21.43 47.96
C GLU A 663 10.99 -20.59 48.43
N GLY A 664 11.22 -19.44 47.78
CA GLY A 664 12.44 -18.65 47.94
C GLY A 664 12.68 -18.16 49.38
N PRO A 665 13.92 -17.69 49.69
CA PRO A 665 14.22 -17.15 51.02
C PRO A 665 13.33 -15.94 51.30
N LYS A 666 12.83 -15.87 52.54
CA LYS A 666 11.90 -14.84 53.05
C LYS A 666 12.53 -13.45 53.07
#